data_AF-A0AA36DDI3-F1
#
_entry.id   AF-A0AA36DDI3-F1
#
_cell.length_a   1.000
_cell.length_b   1.000
_cell.length_c   1.000
_cell.angle_alpha   90.00
_cell.angle_beta   90.00
_cell.angle_gamma   90.00
#
_symmetry.space_group_name_H-M   'P 1'
#
loop_
_entity.id
_entity.type
_entity.pdbx_description
1 polymer ?
#
loop_
_entity_poly.entity_id
_entity_poly.type
_entity_poly.pdbx_seq_one_letter_code
_entity_poly.pdbx_strand_id
1 'polypeptide(L)'
;MGLLVDGVWTDQWYDTKASQGHFKRSEAQFRNWVTADGAAGSTGKDGFKAEKDRYHLFVSYACPWAHRTLIFRKLKALEDIGVSVVSPLMLENGWPFDPNFPDATPDHLFGNKFLYEVYLKADPKYSGRVTVPVLWDKKLNTVVSNESSEIIRMFNSAFDGVGAKAGDYYPEELRKEIDETNTWIYDTINNGVYKAGFATTQEAYSQAVTTLFESLDRVEKILETNRYLLGNQLTEADLRLFTTLVRFDAVYITHFKCDKKRIIEYPNIHAFMREIYQMPGIAETVNLNHIRTHYYCSHKMINPTGIISIGPDLGLDIPHGRDQMKRPFVSLGLDCSRVLLGDADYTAMLSKARIILVENPGLDMSCQGLRQRVIQHHNYQPINYSIAFARDVHENYEYVELQLAATYSPENHYCFSVDTKASKDFQARIRMLAACLPNVYVPPEKHNMDSGGHNINRAHYDCMTILIEQPGWEYLILQQLHDVVLHSSAGMAQVLRAIGGSNDVELTGGIPGGRIDPDQNWTIAHLGLFTNETKMTAEQRQRARLTFAKGYVQASLMRGAVHWITKEMNVEKLIEQLNGKKEFYGVDEQFIATLQASETLLMPGGYHFECRGKNNEYFITRYTNWGGPPCKTKYNRNGQCIQGIEDVKDIIEKTAPNFLMVNKFIPEFDFAGYYCLNEWVFNKTRDGFTHFDLERLKKRPQTRFNFEKKQALIDIYNYTCKP
;
A
#
# COMPACT_ATOMS: atom_id res chain seq x y z
N MET A 1 21.50 32.64 -26.11
CA MET A 1 22.51 31.79 -25.42
C MET A 1 23.74 31.75 -26.30
N GLY A 2 24.76 32.50 -25.91
CA GLY A 2 26.07 32.49 -26.56
C GLY A 2 27.03 31.46 -25.97
N LEU A 3 28.32 31.66 -26.23
CA LEU A 3 29.45 30.93 -25.65
C LEU A 3 30.62 31.89 -25.44
N LEU A 4 31.59 31.48 -24.64
CA LEU A 4 32.91 32.12 -24.61
C LEU A 4 33.83 31.43 -25.63
N VAL A 5 34.65 32.22 -26.32
CA VAL A 5 35.75 31.77 -27.18
C VAL A 5 37.00 32.54 -26.77
N ASP A 6 37.97 31.83 -26.22
CA ASP A 6 39.23 32.36 -25.66
C ASP A 6 39.00 33.54 -24.71
N GLY A 7 37.98 33.41 -23.85
CA GLY A 7 37.60 34.43 -22.87
C GLY A 7 36.71 35.56 -23.41
N VAL A 8 36.37 35.56 -24.70
CA VAL A 8 35.53 36.60 -25.32
C VAL A 8 34.10 36.08 -25.53
N TRP A 9 33.11 36.82 -25.03
CA TRP A 9 31.70 36.48 -25.21
C TRP A 9 31.28 36.60 -26.66
N THR A 10 30.68 35.53 -27.18
CA THR A 10 30.17 35.44 -28.54
C THR A 10 28.70 35.00 -28.49
N ASP A 11 27.79 35.84 -28.99
CA ASP A 11 26.37 35.50 -29.09
C ASP A 11 26.11 34.58 -30.30
N GLN A 12 26.48 33.32 -30.16
CA GLN A 12 26.27 32.29 -31.18
C GLN A 12 25.45 31.13 -30.62
N TRP A 13 24.34 30.82 -31.29
CA TRP A 13 23.47 29.69 -30.95
C TRP A 13 24.06 28.34 -31.39
N TYR A 14 23.37 27.24 -31.10
CA TYR A 14 23.74 25.90 -31.56
C TYR A 14 23.59 25.75 -33.08
N ASP A 15 24.57 25.11 -33.73
CA ASP A 15 24.51 24.82 -35.17
C ASP A 15 23.70 23.54 -35.43
N THR A 16 22.42 23.71 -35.72
CA THR A 16 21.53 22.60 -36.12
C THR A 16 21.68 22.21 -37.58
N LYS A 17 22.32 23.03 -38.43
CA LYS A 17 22.53 22.71 -39.85
C LYS A 17 23.51 21.56 -40.01
N ALA A 18 24.59 21.57 -39.22
CA ALA A 18 25.59 20.50 -39.19
C ALA A 18 25.02 19.11 -38.80
N SER A 19 23.83 19.08 -38.19
CA SER A 19 23.16 17.88 -37.70
C SER A 19 21.80 17.65 -38.37
N GLN A 20 21.60 18.10 -39.62
CA GLN A 20 20.38 17.88 -40.41
C GLN A 20 19.09 18.34 -39.69
N GLY A 21 19.18 19.38 -38.88
CA GLY A 21 18.07 19.95 -38.12
C GLY A 21 17.86 19.37 -36.72
N HIS A 22 18.67 18.38 -36.31
CA HIS A 22 18.63 17.83 -34.96
C HIS A 22 19.39 18.71 -33.97
N PHE A 23 18.80 19.01 -32.81
CA PHE A 23 19.50 19.70 -31.73
C PHE A 23 20.52 18.79 -31.03
N LYS A 24 21.78 19.24 -30.92
CA LYS A 24 22.85 18.57 -30.15
C LYS A 24 23.40 19.49 -29.06
N ARG A 25 23.39 19.03 -27.82
CA ARG A 25 23.85 19.78 -26.64
C ARG A 25 25.37 19.67 -26.48
N SER A 26 26.00 20.73 -25.97
CA SER A 26 27.43 20.74 -25.63
C SER A 26 27.66 20.11 -24.26
N GLU A 27 28.81 19.45 -24.08
CA GLU A 27 29.20 18.85 -22.80
C GLU A 27 29.75 19.89 -21.80
N ALA A 28 29.63 19.58 -20.52
CA ALA A 28 30.18 20.37 -19.42
C ALA A 28 31.71 20.18 -19.29
N GLN A 29 32.44 21.28 -19.05
CA GLN A 29 33.91 21.27 -18.97
C GLN A 29 34.46 21.28 -17.54
N PHE A 30 33.78 21.90 -16.58
CA PHE A 30 34.17 21.83 -15.17
C PHE A 30 33.54 20.61 -14.53
N ARG A 31 34.40 19.64 -14.16
CA ARG A 31 34.01 18.28 -13.75
C ARG A 31 34.76 17.82 -12.50
N ASN A 32 35.06 18.72 -11.56
CA ASN A 32 35.64 18.33 -10.27
C ASN A 32 34.52 17.91 -9.29
N TRP A 33 34.89 17.22 -8.21
CA TRP A 33 33.94 16.68 -7.24
C TRP A 33 34.18 17.18 -5.83
N VAL A 34 33.10 17.55 -5.14
CA VAL A 34 33.13 17.68 -3.68
C VAL A 34 33.07 16.28 -3.07
N THR A 35 34.03 15.95 -2.21
CA THR A 35 34.12 14.68 -1.48
C THR A 35 34.26 14.94 0.02
N ALA A 36 33.94 13.95 0.86
CA ALA A 36 33.94 14.13 2.32
C ALA A 36 35.32 14.50 2.89
N ASP A 37 36.39 13.98 2.29
CA ASP A 37 37.78 14.17 2.71
C ASP A 37 38.57 15.14 1.81
N GLY A 38 38.03 15.48 0.64
CA GLY A 38 38.69 16.32 -0.36
C GLY A 38 39.52 15.56 -1.37
N ALA A 39 39.46 14.22 -1.40
CA ALA A 39 40.04 13.42 -2.47
C ALA A 39 39.37 13.72 -3.82
N ALA A 40 40.06 13.38 -4.93
CA ALA A 40 39.48 13.49 -6.27
C ALA A 40 38.26 12.57 -6.43
N GLY A 41 37.25 13.02 -7.16
CA GLY A 41 36.12 12.18 -7.55
C GLY A 41 36.41 11.34 -8.79
N SER A 42 35.36 10.94 -9.51
CA SER A 42 35.51 10.15 -10.75
C SER A 42 36.17 10.93 -11.90
N THR A 43 36.17 12.25 -11.82
CA THR A 43 36.76 13.17 -12.79
C THR A 43 37.36 14.39 -12.06
N GLY A 44 38.16 15.18 -12.79
CA GLY A 44 38.76 16.41 -12.26
C GLY A 44 39.90 16.17 -11.28
N LYS A 45 40.12 17.15 -10.38
CA LYS A 45 41.20 17.17 -9.40
C LYS A 45 40.68 17.07 -7.96
N ASP A 46 41.57 16.75 -7.03
CA ASP A 46 41.33 16.77 -5.59
C ASP A 46 41.31 18.21 -5.02
N GLY A 47 41.12 18.31 -3.71
CA GLY A 47 41.16 19.57 -2.95
C GLY A 47 39.79 20.12 -2.55
N PHE A 48 38.69 19.56 -3.05
CA PHE A 48 37.33 20.03 -2.79
C PHE A 48 36.66 19.23 -1.66
N LYS A 49 37.07 19.50 -0.42
CA LYS A 49 36.50 18.89 0.78
C LYS A 49 35.15 19.49 1.18
N ALA A 50 34.16 18.65 1.47
CA ALA A 50 32.88 19.05 2.04
C ALA A 50 33.07 19.81 3.36
N GLU A 51 32.80 21.12 3.33
CA GLU A 51 32.98 22.04 4.45
C GLU A 51 31.80 23.02 4.47
N LYS A 52 31.30 23.32 5.67
CA LYS A 52 30.29 24.36 5.88
C LYS A 52 30.83 25.71 5.40
N ASP A 53 29.96 26.56 4.85
CA ASP A 53 30.27 27.91 4.39
C ASP A 53 31.37 28.02 3.31
N ARG A 54 31.77 26.93 2.64
CA ARG A 54 32.79 26.96 1.57
C ARG A 54 32.23 27.12 0.17
N TYR A 55 31.08 26.51 -0.09
CA TYR A 55 30.53 26.41 -1.45
C TYR A 55 29.42 27.42 -1.70
N HIS A 56 29.20 27.74 -2.97
CA HIS A 56 28.12 28.62 -3.43
C HIS A 56 27.55 28.10 -4.75
N LEU A 57 26.27 28.31 -4.99
CA LEU A 57 25.55 27.79 -6.14
C LEU A 57 24.96 28.94 -6.96
N PHE A 58 25.33 29.03 -8.24
CA PHE A 58 24.66 29.92 -9.19
C PHE A 58 23.61 29.13 -9.97
N VAL A 59 22.36 29.58 -9.94
CA VAL A 59 21.21 28.86 -10.50
C VAL A 59 20.27 29.79 -11.26
N SER A 60 19.38 29.20 -12.05
CA SER A 60 18.14 29.84 -12.48
C SER A 60 16.97 28.95 -12.07
N TYR A 61 15.91 29.50 -11.47
CA TYR A 61 14.69 28.74 -11.23
C TYR A 61 14.04 28.23 -12.52
N ALA A 62 14.32 28.86 -13.66
CA ALA A 62 13.79 28.43 -14.95
C ALA A 62 14.42 27.13 -15.47
N CYS A 63 15.68 26.87 -15.14
CA CYS A 63 16.47 25.78 -15.71
C CYS A 63 16.20 24.44 -15.01
N PRO A 64 15.76 23.37 -15.71
CA PRO A 64 15.51 22.07 -15.08
C PRO A 64 16.78 21.42 -14.52
N TRP A 65 17.95 21.63 -15.14
CA TRP A 65 19.22 21.11 -14.63
C TRP A 65 19.64 21.79 -13.31
N ALA A 66 19.45 23.11 -13.21
CA ALA A 66 19.72 23.84 -11.96
C ALA A 66 18.66 23.56 -10.89
N HIS A 67 17.41 23.28 -11.30
CA HIS A 67 16.36 22.92 -10.35
C HIS A 67 16.68 21.62 -9.59
N ARG A 68 17.37 20.65 -10.22
CA ARG A 68 17.83 19.42 -9.56
C ARG A 68 18.71 19.71 -8.34
N THR A 69 19.65 20.64 -8.47
CA THR A 69 20.58 20.96 -7.38
C THR A 69 19.88 21.72 -6.24
N LEU A 70 18.87 22.54 -6.55
CA LEU A 70 18.02 23.17 -5.54
C LEU A 70 17.19 22.15 -4.75
N ILE A 71 16.62 21.15 -5.44
CA ILE A 71 15.88 20.05 -4.81
C ILE A 71 16.80 19.28 -3.85
N PHE A 72 17.98 18.87 -4.30
CA PHE A 72 18.93 18.14 -3.44
C PHE A 72 19.41 19.00 -2.26
N ARG A 73 19.65 20.31 -2.48
CA ARG A 73 19.98 21.24 -1.41
C ARG A 73 18.89 21.26 -0.32
N LYS A 74 17.61 21.23 -0.70
CA LYS A 74 16.49 21.17 0.25
C LYS A 74 16.34 19.80 0.92
N LEU A 75 16.35 18.72 0.15
CA LEU A 75 16.20 17.36 0.68
C LEU A 75 17.31 16.98 1.68
N LYS A 76 18.54 17.44 1.41
CA LYS A 76 19.72 17.18 2.25
C LYS A 76 19.99 18.28 3.30
N ALA A 77 19.10 19.26 3.43
CA ALA A 77 19.24 20.39 4.36
C ALA A 77 20.61 21.10 4.26
N LEU A 78 21.03 21.41 3.04
CA LEU A 78 22.32 22.05 2.73
C LEU A 78 22.16 23.56 2.51
N GLU A 79 21.28 24.21 3.27
CA GLU A 79 21.01 25.64 3.09
C GLU A 79 22.21 26.55 3.36
N ASP A 80 23.22 26.05 4.09
CA ASP A 80 24.52 26.71 4.28
C ASP A 80 25.30 26.91 2.96
N ILE A 81 24.97 26.13 1.91
CA ILE A 81 25.45 26.42 0.56
C ILE A 81 24.68 27.64 0.06
N GLY A 82 25.37 28.78 -0.02
CA GLY A 82 24.81 30.03 -0.53
C GLY A 82 24.30 29.88 -1.96
N VAL A 83 23.28 30.68 -2.32
CA VAL A 83 22.68 30.66 -3.66
C VAL A 83 22.64 32.07 -4.24
N SER A 84 22.96 32.19 -5.53
CA SER A 84 22.63 33.36 -6.35
C SER A 84 21.78 32.93 -7.53
N VAL A 85 20.69 33.64 -7.76
CA VAL A 85 19.69 33.33 -8.78
C VAL A 85 19.80 34.34 -9.91
N VAL A 86 20.23 33.88 -11.09
CA VAL A 86 20.25 34.72 -12.31
C VAL A 86 18.83 35.05 -12.76
N SER A 87 18.67 36.18 -13.44
CA SER A 87 17.39 36.59 -14.02
C SER A 87 16.92 35.59 -15.09
N PRO A 88 15.59 35.38 -15.25
CA PRO A 88 15.07 34.44 -16.24
C PRO A 88 15.28 34.90 -17.69
N LEU A 89 15.55 36.18 -17.93
CA LEU A 89 15.74 36.74 -19.29
C LEU A 89 17.16 36.48 -19.81
N MET A 90 17.32 35.42 -20.60
CA MET A 90 18.62 35.00 -21.15
C MET A 90 18.78 35.42 -22.61
N LEU A 91 19.18 36.69 -22.82
CA LEU A 91 19.26 37.34 -24.14
C LEU A 91 20.69 37.29 -24.72
N GLU A 92 21.15 38.39 -25.32
CA GLU A 92 22.42 38.49 -26.06
C GLU A 92 23.66 38.23 -25.21
N ASN A 93 23.62 38.54 -23.90
CA ASN A 93 24.74 38.37 -22.97
C ASN A 93 24.65 37.10 -22.09
N GLY A 94 23.76 36.17 -22.45
CA GLY A 94 23.56 34.95 -21.67
C GLY A 94 22.77 35.24 -20.39
N TRP A 95 23.22 34.72 -19.25
CA TRP A 95 22.52 34.82 -17.97
C TRP A 95 22.93 36.07 -17.18
N PRO A 96 22.04 37.07 -16.99
CA PRO A 96 22.34 38.26 -16.22
C PRO A 96 22.00 38.10 -14.73
N PHE A 97 22.71 38.85 -13.88
CA PHE A 97 22.32 39.12 -12.51
C PHE A 97 21.55 40.44 -12.49
N ASP A 98 20.22 40.35 -12.48
CA ASP A 98 19.34 41.52 -12.43
C ASP A 98 18.44 41.44 -11.18
N PRO A 99 18.79 42.15 -10.10
CA PRO A 99 18.03 42.13 -8.85
C PRO A 99 16.67 42.82 -8.96
N ASN A 100 16.36 43.50 -10.08
CA ASN A 100 15.07 44.15 -10.27
C ASN A 100 13.98 43.17 -10.73
N PHE A 101 14.36 41.97 -11.19
CA PHE A 101 13.39 40.94 -11.50
C PHE A 101 12.98 40.19 -10.22
N PRO A 102 11.68 40.01 -9.91
CA PRO A 102 11.23 39.33 -8.70
C PRO A 102 11.90 37.97 -8.50
N ASP A 103 12.41 37.68 -7.31
CA ASP A 103 13.12 36.45 -6.92
C ASP A 103 14.45 36.17 -7.66
N ALA A 104 14.92 37.08 -8.53
CA ALA A 104 16.30 37.09 -8.97
C ALA A 104 17.18 37.84 -7.95
N THR A 105 18.46 37.50 -7.88
CA THR A 105 19.39 38.10 -6.91
C THR A 105 20.52 38.82 -7.64
N PRO A 106 21.21 39.77 -6.99
CA PRO A 106 22.55 40.13 -7.46
C PRO A 106 23.48 38.91 -7.33
N ASP A 107 24.65 38.98 -7.97
CA ASP A 107 25.75 38.07 -7.65
C ASP A 107 26.21 38.33 -6.20
N HIS A 108 25.89 37.40 -5.30
CA HIS A 108 26.18 37.53 -3.87
C HIS A 108 27.66 37.37 -3.53
N LEU A 109 28.50 36.92 -4.46
CA LEU A 109 29.94 36.74 -4.22
C LEU A 109 30.75 37.91 -4.78
N PHE A 110 30.46 38.33 -6.01
CA PHE A 110 31.35 39.24 -6.73
C PHE A 110 30.68 40.50 -7.27
N GLY A 111 29.35 40.60 -7.20
CA GLY A 111 28.62 41.70 -7.81
C GLY A 111 28.78 41.79 -9.34
N ASN A 112 29.08 40.69 -10.02
CA ASN A 112 29.12 40.63 -11.48
C ASN A 112 27.76 40.94 -12.09
N LYS A 113 27.75 41.37 -13.35
CA LYS A 113 26.52 41.63 -14.12
C LYS A 113 26.05 40.40 -14.88
N PHE A 114 26.96 39.52 -15.26
CA PHE A 114 26.65 38.34 -16.06
C PHE A 114 27.37 37.09 -15.54
N LEU A 115 26.74 35.93 -15.72
CA LEU A 115 27.30 34.66 -15.28
C LEU A 115 28.61 34.29 -15.99
N TYR A 116 28.82 34.75 -17.23
CA TYR A 116 30.07 34.46 -17.94
C TYR A 116 31.29 35.07 -17.22
N GLU A 117 31.11 36.17 -16.49
CA GLU A 117 32.17 36.80 -15.70
C GLU A 117 32.61 35.89 -14.55
N VAL A 118 31.71 35.06 -14.00
CA VAL A 118 32.03 34.02 -13.02
C VAL A 118 32.91 32.92 -13.66
N TYR A 119 32.61 32.52 -14.90
CA TYR A 119 33.45 31.57 -15.63
C TYR A 119 34.85 32.15 -15.92
N LEU A 120 34.92 33.42 -16.33
CA LEU A 120 36.19 34.11 -16.59
C LEU A 120 37.04 34.30 -15.33
N LYS A 121 36.43 34.35 -14.14
CA LYS A 121 37.17 34.32 -12.87
C LYS A 121 37.85 32.98 -12.62
N ALA A 122 37.22 31.87 -13.00
CA ALA A 122 37.82 30.54 -12.87
C ALA A 122 38.86 30.26 -13.97
N ASP A 123 38.59 30.69 -15.20
CA ASP A 123 39.49 30.57 -16.34
C ASP A 123 39.31 31.77 -17.30
N PRO A 124 40.25 32.73 -17.33
CA PRO A 124 40.19 33.91 -18.19
C PRO A 124 40.19 33.59 -19.69
N LYS A 125 40.54 32.36 -20.09
CA LYS A 125 40.57 31.92 -21.49
C LYS A 125 39.54 30.82 -21.77
N TYR A 126 38.52 30.69 -20.91
CA TYR A 126 37.50 29.66 -21.06
C TYR A 126 36.86 29.71 -22.45
N SER A 127 36.75 28.54 -23.07
CA SER A 127 36.13 28.34 -24.39
C SER A 127 35.02 27.31 -24.27
N GLY A 128 33.77 27.76 -24.14
CA GLY A 128 32.65 26.86 -23.91
C GLY A 128 31.33 27.57 -23.60
N ARG A 129 30.27 26.77 -23.41
CA ARG A 129 28.95 27.28 -23.02
C ARG A 129 28.98 27.75 -21.56
N VAL A 130 28.27 28.84 -21.29
CA VAL A 130 28.08 29.40 -19.94
C VAL A 130 26.70 28.96 -19.45
N THR A 131 26.68 27.93 -18.61
CA THR A 131 25.45 27.25 -18.16
C THR A 131 25.22 27.42 -16.66
N VAL A 132 23.96 27.24 -16.24
CA VAL A 132 23.58 26.96 -14.86
C VAL A 132 23.16 25.48 -14.74
N PRO A 133 23.39 24.81 -13.61
CA PRO A 133 23.97 25.33 -12.37
C PRO A 133 25.50 25.48 -12.44
N VAL A 134 26.06 26.30 -11.55
CA VAL A 134 27.51 26.38 -11.28
C VAL A 134 27.73 26.20 -9.79
N LEU A 135 28.49 25.17 -9.40
CA LEU A 135 28.98 25.00 -8.03
C LEU A 135 30.35 25.66 -7.92
N TRP A 136 30.44 26.70 -7.11
CA TRP A 136 31.63 27.52 -6.91
C TRP A 136 32.30 27.21 -5.57
N ASP A 137 33.63 27.15 -5.57
CA ASP A 137 34.44 27.07 -4.36
C ASP A 137 34.98 28.45 -3.96
N LYS A 138 34.50 28.99 -2.84
CA LYS A 138 34.93 30.30 -2.33
C LYS A 138 36.36 30.31 -1.81
N LYS A 139 36.90 29.15 -1.43
CA LYS A 139 38.27 29.00 -0.89
C LYS A 139 39.29 28.95 -2.02
N LEU A 140 39.02 28.17 -3.05
CA LEU A 140 39.92 28.00 -4.20
C LEU A 140 39.65 29.00 -5.33
N ASN A 141 38.59 29.82 -5.21
CA ASN A 141 38.18 30.82 -6.20
C ASN A 141 38.05 30.23 -7.61
N THR A 142 37.39 29.08 -7.72
CA THR A 142 37.20 28.40 -9.00
C THR A 142 35.86 27.68 -9.05
N VAL A 143 35.47 27.27 -10.26
CA VAL A 143 34.30 26.41 -10.48
C VAL A 143 34.67 24.98 -10.13
N VAL A 144 33.90 24.37 -9.23
CA VAL A 144 33.99 22.94 -8.93
C VAL A 144 33.41 22.16 -10.10
N SER A 145 32.12 22.39 -10.38
CA SER A 145 31.39 21.69 -11.44
C SER A 145 30.28 22.56 -12.02
N ASN A 146 30.02 22.39 -13.30
CA ASN A 146 28.80 22.87 -13.97
C ASN A 146 27.95 21.72 -14.56
N GLU A 147 28.20 20.48 -14.09
CA GLU A 147 27.44 19.28 -14.45
C GLU A 147 26.43 18.94 -13.34
N SER A 148 25.15 19.22 -13.61
CA SER A 148 24.08 19.03 -12.61
C SER A 148 23.96 17.61 -12.06
N SER A 149 24.22 16.59 -12.90
CA SER A 149 24.09 15.18 -12.50
C SER A 149 25.18 14.74 -11.53
N GLU A 150 26.36 15.34 -11.61
CA GLU A 150 27.44 15.10 -10.66
C GLU A 150 27.20 15.91 -9.38
N ILE A 151 26.77 17.18 -9.49
CA ILE A 151 26.53 18.04 -8.32
C ILE A 151 25.48 17.43 -7.37
N ILE A 152 24.39 16.87 -7.90
CA ILE A 152 23.39 16.22 -7.04
C ILE A 152 23.95 15.00 -6.30
N ARG A 153 24.88 14.25 -6.90
CA ARG A 153 25.56 13.12 -6.24
C ARG A 153 26.56 13.60 -5.18
N MET A 154 27.22 14.73 -5.41
CA MET A 154 28.03 15.38 -4.37
C MET A 154 27.15 15.78 -3.17
N PHE A 155 26.00 16.42 -3.41
CA PHE A 155 25.06 16.80 -2.35
C PHE A 155 24.44 15.60 -1.64
N ASN A 156 24.26 14.49 -2.34
CA ASN A 156 23.67 13.27 -1.81
C ASN A 156 24.46 12.69 -0.63
N SER A 157 25.80 12.71 -0.68
CA SER A 157 26.62 12.01 0.33
C SER A 157 27.85 12.76 0.84
N ALA A 158 28.44 13.70 0.09
CA ALA A 158 29.71 14.32 0.50
C ALA A 158 29.58 15.11 1.82
N PHE A 159 28.39 15.64 2.10
CA PHE A 159 28.12 16.49 3.26
C PHE A 159 27.54 15.74 4.47
N ASP A 160 27.39 14.41 4.41
CA ASP A 160 26.80 13.61 5.50
C ASP A 160 27.56 13.76 6.82
N GLY A 161 28.89 13.83 6.75
CA GLY A 161 29.76 14.04 7.92
C GLY A 161 29.78 15.46 8.47
N VAL A 162 29.12 16.43 7.82
CA VAL A 162 29.12 17.86 8.21
C VAL A 162 27.72 18.43 8.40
N GLY A 163 26.72 17.57 8.63
CA GLY A 163 25.38 17.96 9.09
C GLY A 163 24.25 17.85 8.06
N ALA A 164 24.49 17.21 6.91
CA ALA A 164 23.41 16.95 5.96
C ALA A 164 22.32 16.06 6.56
N LYS A 165 21.06 16.30 6.18
CA LYS A 165 19.93 15.44 6.57
C LYS A 165 20.11 14.03 6.00
N ALA A 166 19.73 13.02 6.79
CA ALA A 166 19.72 11.63 6.36
C ALA A 166 18.83 11.43 5.12
N GLY A 167 19.32 10.65 4.16
CA GLY A 167 18.65 10.36 2.90
C GLY A 167 19.69 10.05 1.81
N ASP A 168 19.50 8.93 1.12
CA ASP A 168 20.32 8.52 -0.03
C ASP A 168 19.40 8.28 -1.23
N TYR A 169 19.59 9.11 -2.26
CA TYR A 169 18.85 9.09 -3.51
C TYR A 169 19.62 8.42 -4.64
N TYR A 170 20.83 7.90 -4.36
CA TYR A 170 21.65 7.09 -5.27
C TYR A 170 22.31 5.92 -4.50
N PRO A 171 21.50 5.10 -3.79
CA PRO A 171 21.99 4.03 -2.94
C PRO A 171 22.68 2.96 -3.77
N GLU A 172 23.69 2.32 -3.18
CA GLU A 172 24.55 1.35 -3.86
C GLU A 172 23.75 0.24 -4.54
N GLU A 173 22.70 -0.27 -3.89
CA GLU A 173 21.89 -1.38 -4.42
C GLU A 173 21.06 -1.04 -5.66
N LEU A 174 20.82 0.25 -5.94
CA LEU A 174 19.98 0.70 -7.07
C LEU A 174 20.76 1.46 -8.16
N ARG A 175 22.08 1.63 -8.02
CA ARG A 175 22.86 2.52 -8.91
C ARG A 175 22.73 2.15 -10.38
N LYS A 176 22.82 0.85 -10.69
CA LYS A 176 22.74 0.35 -12.06
C LYS A 176 21.39 0.69 -12.69
N GLU A 177 20.30 0.37 -12.00
CA GLU A 177 18.93 0.62 -12.42
C GLU A 177 18.64 2.12 -12.54
N ILE A 178 19.19 2.92 -11.63
CA ILE A 178 19.14 4.38 -11.68
C ILE A 178 19.85 4.90 -12.93
N ASP A 179 21.07 4.43 -13.20
CA ASP A 179 21.87 4.88 -14.36
C ASP A 179 21.21 4.49 -15.70
N GLU A 180 20.71 3.26 -15.80
CA GLU A 180 19.94 2.81 -16.96
C GLU A 180 18.67 3.66 -17.17
N THR A 181 17.94 3.93 -16.09
CA THR A 181 16.71 4.72 -16.13
C THR A 181 16.97 6.17 -16.49
N ASN A 182 18.00 6.75 -15.89
CA ASN A 182 18.45 8.11 -16.18
C ASN A 182 18.91 8.30 -17.62
N THR A 183 19.48 7.27 -18.25
CA THR A 183 19.95 7.33 -19.63
C THR A 183 18.80 7.61 -20.59
N TRP A 184 17.75 6.79 -20.55
CA TRP A 184 16.62 7.00 -21.45
C TRP A 184 15.75 8.20 -21.03
N ILE A 185 15.52 8.44 -19.72
CA ILE A 185 14.79 9.63 -19.27
C ILE A 185 15.50 10.90 -19.73
N TYR A 186 16.84 10.95 -19.66
CA TYR A 186 17.59 12.09 -20.18
C TYR A 186 17.41 12.22 -21.69
N ASP A 187 17.66 11.17 -22.45
CA ASP A 187 17.73 11.25 -23.90
C ASP A 187 16.37 11.55 -24.55
N THR A 188 15.31 10.90 -24.06
CA THR A 188 13.98 10.90 -24.69
C THR A 188 12.98 11.82 -24.01
N ILE A 189 13.17 12.19 -22.74
CA ILE A 189 12.27 13.09 -22.01
C ILE A 189 12.94 14.42 -21.69
N ASN A 190 13.96 14.45 -20.82
CA ASN A 190 14.55 15.70 -20.34
C ASN A 190 15.16 16.52 -21.48
N ASN A 191 15.91 15.88 -22.37
CA ASN A 191 16.48 16.49 -23.56
C ASN A 191 15.55 16.31 -24.77
N GLY A 192 14.62 15.34 -24.74
CA GLY A 192 13.64 15.10 -25.80
C GLY A 192 12.75 16.31 -26.10
N VAL A 193 12.23 16.98 -25.06
CA VAL A 193 11.45 18.22 -25.23
C VAL A 193 12.25 19.33 -25.93
N TYR A 194 13.57 19.40 -25.70
CA TYR A 194 14.46 20.35 -26.37
C TYR A 194 14.79 19.94 -27.79
N LYS A 195 14.98 18.63 -28.05
CA LYS A 195 15.15 18.09 -29.41
C LYS A 195 13.93 18.42 -30.28
N ALA A 196 12.73 18.34 -29.73
CA ALA A 196 11.51 18.75 -30.43
C ALA A 196 11.45 20.27 -30.59
N GLY A 197 11.56 21.04 -29.51
CA GLY A 197 11.38 22.49 -29.53
C GLY A 197 12.39 23.26 -30.37
N PHE A 198 13.63 22.75 -30.50
CA PHE A 198 14.69 23.38 -31.29
C PHE A 198 14.93 22.70 -32.65
N ALA A 199 14.11 21.73 -33.05
CA ALA A 199 14.20 21.15 -34.38
C ALA A 199 13.97 22.23 -35.45
N THR A 200 14.78 22.21 -36.50
CA THR A 200 14.63 23.14 -37.65
C THR A 200 14.07 22.47 -38.89
N THR A 201 13.71 21.18 -38.81
CA THR A 201 13.05 20.41 -39.86
C THR A 201 11.86 19.66 -39.28
N GLN A 202 10.82 19.41 -40.11
CA GLN A 202 9.63 18.68 -39.70
C GLN A 202 9.96 17.24 -39.29
N GLU A 203 10.91 16.60 -39.98
CA GLU A 203 11.31 15.22 -39.70
C GLU A 203 12.00 15.08 -38.34
N ALA A 204 12.97 15.96 -38.03
CA ALA A 204 13.64 15.97 -36.73
C ALA A 204 12.66 16.25 -35.58
N TYR A 205 11.70 17.16 -35.81
CA TYR A 205 10.62 17.43 -34.85
C TYR A 205 9.73 16.20 -34.64
N SER A 206 9.20 15.62 -35.73
CA SER A 206 8.28 14.48 -35.68
C SER A 206 8.90 13.28 -34.98
N GLN A 207 10.18 12.99 -35.24
CA GLN A 207 10.91 11.92 -34.55
C GLN A 207 11.04 12.23 -33.05
N ALA A 208 11.52 13.42 -32.69
CA ALA A 208 11.75 13.77 -31.29
C ALA A 208 10.46 13.77 -30.46
N VAL A 209 9.38 14.35 -30.98
CA VAL A 209 8.09 14.41 -30.28
C VAL A 209 7.44 13.04 -30.16
N THR A 210 7.58 12.17 -31.18
CA THR A 210 7.06 10.79 -31.11
C THR A 210 7.76 10.00 -30.02
N THR A 211 9.10 9.99 -30.01
CA THR A 211 9.91 9.28 -29.00
C THR A 211 9.67 9.81 -27.59
N LEU A 212 9.43 11.12 -27.44
CA LEU A 212 9.04 11.73 -26.16
C LEU A 212 7.74 11.12 -25.62
N PHE A 213 6.69 11.07 -26.43
CA PHE A 213 5.39 10.55 -25.99
C PHE A 213 5.41 9.04 -25.74
N GLU A 214 6.15 8.27 -26.54
CA GLU A 214 6.38 6.84 -26.25
C GLU A 214 7.04 6.65 -24.87
N SER A 215 7.97 7.54 -24.51
CA SER A 215 8.65 7.50 -23.22
C SER A 215 7.76 7.95 -22.07
N LEU A 216 6.89 8.94 -22.28
CA LEU A 216 5.87 9.32 -21.29
C LEU A 216 4.85 8.18 -21.08
N ASP A 217 4.41 7.51 -22.14
CA ASP A 217 3.53 6.34 -22.04
C ASP A 217 4.22 5.19 -21.28
N ARG A 218 5.54 5.01 -21.45
CA ARG A 218 6.34 4.07 -20.66
C ARG A 218 6.39 4.47 -19.17
N VAL A 219 6.63 5.74 -18.85
CA VAL A 219 6.63 6.23 -17.46
C VAL A 219 5.26 6.01 -16.82
N GLU A 220 4.17 6.34 -17.51
CA GLU A 220 2.81 6.18 -17.00
C GLU A 220 2.56 4.74 -16.55
N LYS A 221 2.94 3.76 -17.38
CA LYS A 221 2.83 2.34 -17.06
C LYS A 221 3.70 1.90 -15.88
N ILE A 222 4.89 2.48 -15.71
CA ILE A 222 5.74 2.20 -14.55
C ILE A 222 5.05 2.70 -13.27
N LEU A 223 4.52 3.93 -13.31
CA LEU A 223 3.93 4.59 -12.14
C LEU A 223 2.52 4.11 -11.79
N GLU A 224 1.89 3.33 -12.67
CA GLU A 224 0.64 2.60 -12.41
C GLU A 224 0.81 1.53 -11.32
N THR A 225 1.99 0.93 -11.23
CA THR A 225 2.26 -0.19 -10.32
C THR A 225 3.24 0.15 -9.21
N ASN A 226 4.14 1.11 -9.45
CA ASN A 226 5.15 1.55 -8.50
C ASN A 226 4.84 2.95 -7.99
N ARG A 227 5.23 3.27 -6.76
CA ARG A 227 5.14 4.64 -6.20
C ARG A 227 6.15 5.60 -6.85
N TYR A 228 7.32 5.10 -7.22
CA TYR A 228 8.40 5.82 -7.90
C TYR A 228 8.93 4.96 -9.08
N LEU A 229 9.82 5.51 -9.91
CA LEU A 229 10.29 4.85 -11.13
C LEU A 229 10.93 3.48 -10.90
N LEU A 230 11.58 3.30 -9.74
CA LEU A 230 12.29 2.07 -9.36
C LEU A 230 11.69 1.38 -8.13
N GLY A 231 10.39 1.57 -7.88
CA GLY A 231 9.66 0.90 -6.80
C GLY A 231 9.09 1.86 -5.76
N ASN A 232 9.38 1.64 -4.48
CA ASN A 232 8.80 2.42 -3.36
C ASN A 232 9.76 3.42 -2.70
N GLN A 233 11.01 3.46 -3.16
CA GLN A 233 12.02 4.42 -2.69
C GLN A 233 12.20 5.53 -3.73
N LEU A 234 12.22 6.78 -3.26
CA LEU A 234 12.51 7.94 -4.09
C LEU A 234 14.00 7.98 -4.43
N THR A 235 14.34 8.19 -5.70
CA THR A 235 15.72 8.21 -6.21
C THR A 235 16.02 9.48 -7.01
N GLU A 236 17.28 9.68 -7.38
CA GLU A 236 17.68 10.78 -8.26
C GLU A 236 16.99 10.70 -9.63
N ALA A 237 16.59 9.51 -10.10
CA ALA A 237 15.88 9.35 -11.37
C ALA A 237 14.50 10.03 -11.32
N ASP A 238 13.79 9.87 -10.20
CA ASP A 238 12.48 10.49 -9.98
C ASP A 238 12.58 12.02 -9.97
N LEU A 239 13.58 12.53 -9.25
CA LEU A 239 13.82 13.96 -9.13
C LEU A 239 14.28 14.58 -10.47
N ARG A 240 15.08 13.85 -11.25
CA ARG A 240 15.48 14.26 -12.61
C ARG A 240 14.29 14.32 -13.55
N LEU A 241 13.36 13.37 -13.47
CA LEU A 241 12.13 13.36 -14.24
C LEU A 241 11.18 14.51 -13.82
N PHE A 242 10.95 14.67 -12.51
CA PHE A 242 10.07 15.70 -11.93
C PHE A 242 10.37 17.10 -12.47
N THR A 243 11.65 17.48 -12.55
CA THR A 243 12.05 18.80 -13.05
C THR A 243 11.61 19.07 -14.49
N THR A 244 11.43 18.05 -15.33
CA THR A 244 10.84 18.19 -16.67
C THR A 244 9.32 18.21 -16.61
N LEU A 245 8.70 17.33 -15.83
CA LEU A 245 7.24 17.23 -15.71
C LEU A 245 6.59 18.54 -15.26
N VAL A 246 7.15 19.18 -14.21
CA VAL A 246 6.62 20.44 -13.66
C VAL A 246 6.68 21.62 -14.63
N ARG A 247 7.44 21.50 -15.72
CA ARG A 247 7.55 22.51 -16.79
C ARG A 247 6.76 22.13 -18.04
N PHE A 248 6.26 20.90 -18.13
CA PHE A 248 5.71 20.34 -19.36
C PHE A 248 4.45 21.09 -19.80
N ASP A 249 3.44 21.14 -18.93
CA ASP A 249 2.18 21.79 -19.25
C ASP A 249 2.29 23.33 -19.23
N ALA A 250 3.20 23.88 -18.41
CA ALA A 250 3.43 25.32 -18.31
C ALA A 250 4.17 25.94 -19.50
N VAL A 251 4.97 25.12 -20.21
CA VAL A 251 5.88 25.56 -21.28
C VAL A 251 5.89 24.59 -22.46
N TYR A 252 6.31 23.34 -22.27
CA TYR A 252 6.71 22.46 -23.37
C TYR A 252 5.58 22.08 -24.32
N ILE A 253 4.33 21.97 -23.82
CA ILE A 253 3.14 21.77 -24.64
C ILE A 253 3.07 22.82 -25.76
N THR A 254 3.05 24.11 -25.40
CA THR A 254 2.82 25.18 -26.38
C THR A 254 4.13 25.68 -27.00
N HIS A 255 5.13 25.98 -26.17
CA HIS A 255 6.36 26.64 -26.62
C HIS A 255 7.23 25.70 -27.45
N PHE A 256 7.35 24.44 -27.04
CA PHE A 256 8.10 23.41 -27.77
C PHE A 256 7.22 22.49 -28.63
N LYS A 257 5.90 22.76 -28.66
CA LYS A 257 4.92 21.99 -29.45
C LYS A 257 4.85 20.51 -29.05
N CYS A 258 5.20 20.15 -27.82
CA CYS A 258 5.06 18.78 -27.34
C CYS A 258 3.60 18.51 -26.96
N ASP A 259 2.66 18.57 -27.90
CA ASP A 259 1.23 18.85 -27.65
C ASP A 259 0.26 17.67 -27.86
N LYS A 260 0.76 16.46 -28.07
CA LYS A 260 -0.10 15.25 -28.22
C LYS A 260 -1.00 15.02 -26.99
N LYS A 261 -0.48 15.24 -25.78
CA LYS A 261 -1.17 14.99 -24.51
C LYS A 261 -0.51 15.78 -23.37
N ARG A 262 -1.29 16.38 -22.47
CA ARG A 262 -0.78 17.07 -21.26
C ARG A 262 -0.44 16.10 -20.14
N ILE A 263 0.42 16.51 -19.20
CA ILE A 263 0.72 15.73 -18.00
C ILE A 263 -0.53 15.48 -17.17
N ILE A 264 -1.44 16.47 -17.04
CA ILE A 264 -2.71 16.28 -16.32
C ILE A 264 -3.59 15.14 -16.89
N GLU A 265 -3.37 14.73 -18.14
CA GLU A 265 -4.12 13.65 -18.79
C GLU A 265 -3.46 12.27 -18.57
N TYR A 266 -2.30 12.22 -17.91
CA TYR A 266 -1.61 11.03 -17.46
C TYR A 266 -1.86 10.84 -15.95
N PRO A 267 -2.83 10.02 -15.51
CA PRO A 267 -3.24 9.99 -14.11
C PRO A 267 -2.11 9.61 -13.15
N ASN A 268 -1.25 8.65 -13.51
CA ASN A 268 -0.15 8.24 -12.63
C ASN A 268 1.01 9.25 -12.63
N ILE A 269 1.42 9.77 -13.79
CA ILE A 269 2.45 10.80 -13.89
C ILE A 269 2.00 12.10 -13.20
N HIS A 270 0.75 12.53 -13.41
CA HIS A 270 0.22 13.73 -12.76
C HIS A 270 0.22 13.57 -11.24
N ALA A 271 -0.21 12.41 -10.74
CA ALA A 271 -0.17 12.12 -9.31
C ALA A 271 1.27 12.06 -8.77
N PHE A 272 2.21 11.46 -9.51
CA PHE A 272 3.63 11.39 -9.14
C PHE A 272 4.28 12.79 -9.08
N MET A 273 3.96 13.65 -10.06
CA MET A 273 4.43 15.02 -10.09
C MET A 273 3.92 15.81 -8.88
N ARG A 274 2.63 15.66 -8.53
CA ARG A 274 2.04 16.30 -7.34
C ARG A 274 2.65 15.78 -6.04
N GLU A 275 2.89 14.47 -5.94
CA GLU A 275 3.54 13.87 -4.78
C GLU A 275 4.91 14.50 -4.50
N ILE A 276 5.77 14.58 -5.51
CA ILE A 276 7.11 15.19 -5.33
C ILE A 276 6.99 16.69 -5.04
N TYR A 277 6.08 17.40 -5.71
CA TYR A 277 5.85 18.83 -5.46
C TYR A 277 5.42 19.12 -4.02
N GLN A 278 4.56 18.27 -3.45
CA GLN A 278 4.00 18.42 -2.11
C GLN A 278 4.95 17.94 -0.99
N MET A 279 6.11 17.37 -1.33
CA MET A 279 7.14 17.08 -0.32
C MET A 279 7.62 18.36 0.37
N PRO A 280 7.90 18.31 1.68
CA PRO A 280 8.36 19.49 2.43
C PRO A 280 9.58 20.15 1.77
N GLY A 281 9.45 21.44 1.44
CA GLY A 281 10.52 22.25 0.85
C GLY A 281 10.70 22.13 -0.66
N ILE A 282 9.90 21.33 -1.38
CA ILE A 282 10.01 21.23 -2.85
C ILE A 282 9.21 22.33 -3.57
N ALA A 283 8.03 22.69 -3.08
CA ALA A 283 7.22 23.75 -3.70
C ALA A 283 7.98 25.09 -3.82
N GLU A 284 8.79 25.45 -2.83
CA GLU A 284 9.61 26.68 -2.82
C GLU A 284 10.75 26.67 -3.85
N THR A 285 11.11 25.51 -4.44
CA THR A 285 12.11 25.45 -5.51
C THR A 285 11.49 25.65 -6.90
N VAL A 286 10.15 25.69 -6.99
CA VAL A 286 9.38 25.83 -8.23
C VAL A 286 8.89 27.28 -8.39
N ASN A 287 9.56 28.07 -9.25
CA ASN A 287 9.11 29.41 -9.59
C ASN A 287 8.53 29.45 -11.01
N LEU A 288 7.21 29.35 -11.15
CA LEU A 288 6.53 29.33 -12.45
C LEU A 288 6.69 30.66 -13.22
N ASN A 289 6.84 31.79 -12.53
CA ASN A 289 7.08 33.08 -13.19
C ASN A 289 8.44 33.08 -13.90
N HIS A 290 9.51 32.66 -13.20
CA HIS A 290 10.85 32.50 -13.80
C HIS A 290 10.82 31.50 -14.95
N ILE A 291 10.22 30.33 -14.74
CA ILE A 291 10.10 29.28 -15.76
C ILE A 291 9.46 29.85 -17.03
N ARG A 292 8.24 30.39 -16.93
CA ARG A 292 7.51 30.80 -18.13
C ARG A 292 8.15 32.00 -18.80
N THR A 293 8.56 33.01 -18.04
CA THR A 293 9.28 34.19 -18.57
C THR A 293 10.53 33.78 -19.34
N HIS A 294 11.34 32.88 -18.77
CA HIS A 294 12.55 32.44 -19.44
C HIS A 294 12.28 31.83 -20.81
N TYR A 295 11.43 30.82 -20.88
CA TYR A 295 11.24 30.07 -22.13
C TYR A 295 10.56 30.93 -23.20
N TYR A 296 9.49 31.65 -22.85
CA TYR A 296 8.73 32.42 -23.82
C TYR A 296 9.47 33.68 -24.28
N CYS A 297 10.19 34.37 -23.39
CA CYS A 297 10.81 35.65 -23.73
C CYS A 297 12.25 35.52 -24.25
N SER A 298 13.02 34.49 -23.84
CA SER A 298 14.43 34.34 -24.23
C SER A 298 14.61 33.63 -25.57
N HIS A 299 13.69 32.74 -25.95
CA HIS A 299 13.79 31.98 -27.19
C HIS A 299 13.14 32.72 -28.37
N LYS A 300 13.66 33.89 -28.71
CA LYS A 300 13.13 34.74 -29.81
C LYS A 300 13.10 34.05 -31.17
N MET A 301 13.93 33.04 -31.39
CA MET A 301 13.92 32.22 -32.60
C MET A 301 12.69 31.29 -32.70
N ILE A 302 12.09 30.90 -31.57
CA ILE A 302 10.87 30.08 -31.51
C ILE A 302 9.63 30.98 -31.36
N ASN A 303 9.73 31.98 -30.49
CA ASN A 303 8.64 32.90 -30.13
C ASN A 303 9.10 34.36 -30.32
N PRO A 304 9.08 34.90 -31.55
CA PRO A 304 9.62 36.22 -31.85
C PRO A 304 9.00 37.36 -31.01
N THR A 305 7.69 37.27 -30.75
CA THR A 305 6.97 38.30 -29.99
C THR A 305 7.33 38.29 -28.51
N GLY A 306 7.84 37.17 -27.99
CA GLY A 306 8.12 37.00 -26.57
C GLY A 306 6.88 36.95 -25.67
N ILE A 307 5.68 36.82 -26.25
CA ILE A 307 4.43 36.73 -25.49
C ILE A 307 4.40 35.43 -24.70
N ILE A 308 4.04 35.52 -23.42
CA ILE A 308 3.81 34.38 -22.55
C ILE A 308 2.36 33.93 -22.75
N SER A 309 2.14 32.66 -23.11
CA SER A 309 0.79 32.10 -23.22
C SER A 309 0.04 32.20 -21.88
N ILE A 310 -1.29 32.08 -21.85
CA ILE A 310 -2.01 32.07 -20.55
C ILE A 310 -1.69 30.82 -19.72
N GLY A 311 -1.56 29.65 -20.37
CA GLY A 311 -1.20 28.37 -19.75
C GLY A 311 -2.36 27.71 -19.00
N PRO A 312 -2.34 26.37 -18.82
CA PRO A 312 -3.33 25.66 -18.03
C PRO A 312 -3.05 25.78 -16.52
N ASP A 313 -4.08 25.57 -15.70
CA ASP A 313 -3.89 25.24 -14.28
C ASP A 313 -3.25 23.86 -14.16
N LEU A 314 -2.21 23.76 -13.34
CA LEU A 314 -1.43 22.54 -13.12
C LEU A 314 -1.99 21.67 -11.98
N GLY A 315 -2.82 22.26 -11.10
CA GLY A 315 -3.41 21.57 -9.96
C GLY A 315 -2.37 20.96 -9.00
N LEU A 316 -1.23 21.63 -8.80
CA LEU A 316 -0.09 21.06 -8.06
C LEU A 316 -0.39 20.76 -6.59
N ASP A 317 -1.32 21.49 -5.98
CA ASP A 317 -1.73 21.33 -4.58
C ASP A 317 -2.87 20.31 -4.38
N ILE A 318 -3.40 19.71 -5.46
CA ILE A 318 -4.44 18.69 -5.38
C ILE A 318 -3.85 17.41 -4.77
N PRO A 319 -4.49 16.74 -3.79
CA PRO A 319 -4.00 15.48 -3.24
C PRO A 319 -3.68 14.43 -4.32
N HIS A 320 -2.58 13.68 -4.15
CA HIS A 320 -2.09 12.73 -5.15
C HIS A 320 -2.55 11.27 -4.94
N GLY A 321 -2.88 10.85 -3.72
CA GLY A 321 -3.37 9.49 -3.43
C GLY A 321 -2.34 8.35 -3.59
N ARG A 322 -1.11 8.66 -4.02
CA ARG A 322 -0.03 7.66 -4.22
C ARG A 322 0.55 7.07 -2.94
N ASP A 323 0.26 7.69 -1.80
CA ASP A 323 0.53 7.12 -0.48
C ASP A 323 -0.30 5.87 -0.18
N GLN A 324 -1.26 5.49 -1.04
CA GLN A 324 -2.28 4.47 -0.77
C GLN A 324 -2.12 3.15 -1.55
N MET A 325 -1.18 3.01 -2.51
CA MET A 325 -0.92 1.74 -3.21
C MET A 325 0.16 0.90 -2.50
N LYS A 326 -0.20 -0.24 -1.92
CA LYS A 326 0.74 -1.36 -1.68
C LYS A 326 -0.04 -2.64 -2.01
N ARG A 327 0.54 -3.57 -2.77
CA ARG A 327 -0.11 -4.87 -3.09
C ARG A 327 0.44 -5.96 -2.18
N PRO A 328 -0.36 -6.95 -1.75
CA PRO A 328 0.16 -8.04 -0.94
C PRO A 328 0.83 -9.13 -1.80
N PHE A 329 2.16 -9.07 -1.85
CA PHE A 329 3.20 -10.09 -2.17
C PHE A 329 3.11 -11.03 -3.41
N VAL A 330 1.95 -11.33 -4.00
CA VAL A 330 1.85 -12.21 -5.19
C VAL A 330 1.51 -11.39 -6.43
N SER A 331 2.49 -10.96 -7.23
CA SER A 331 2.16 -10.31 -8.50
C SER A 331 1.65 -11.35 -9.51
N LEU A 332 0.32 -11.52 -9.58
CA LEU A 332 -0.34 -12.37 -10.57
C LEU A 332 -0.41 -11.72 -11.96
N GLY A 333 0.24 -10.57 -12.17
CA GLY A 333 0.05 -9.75 -13.38
C GLY A 333 -1.39 -9.24 -13.54
N LEU A 334 -2.17 -9.29 -12.47
CA LEU A 334 -3.55 -8.82 -12.42
C LEU A 334 -3.61 -7.32 -12.17
N ASP A 335 -4.52 -6.67 -12.90
CA ASP A 335 -4.94 -5.31 -12.63
C ASP A 335 -6.24 -5.35 -11.83
N CYS A 336 -6.10 -5.47 -10.51
CA CYS A 336 -7.25 -5.51 -9.63
C CYS A 336 -8.02 -4.19 -9.64
N SER A 337 -7.39 -3.04 -9.94
CA SER A 337 -8.11 -1.77 -10.06
C SER A 337 -9.19 -1.82 -11.13
N ARG A 338 -8.94 -2.46 -12.28
CA ARG A 338 -9.97 -2.67 -13.31
C ARG A 338 -11.13 -3.54 -12.84
N VAL A 339 -10.85 -4.63 -12.12
CA VAL A 339 -11.88 -5.51 -11.56
C VAL A 339 -12.72 -4.76 -10.52
N LEU A 340 -12.06 -4.00 -9.65
CA LEU A 340 -12.69 -3.19 -8.60
C LEU A 340 -13.54 -2.05 -9.16
N LEU A 341 -13.13 -1.44 -10.28
CA LEU A 341 -13.90 -0.43 -11.01
C LEU A 341 -15.03 -1.04 -11.87
N GLY A 342 -15.10 -2.37 -11.98
CA GLY A 342 -16.14 -3.08 -12.70
C GLY A 342 -15.97 -3.08 -14.22
N ASP A 343 -14.72 -3.15 -14.70
CA ASP A 343 -14.42 -3.45 -16.10
C ASP A 343 -14.96 -4.83 -16.47
N ALA A 344 -16.11 -4.84 -17.16
CA ALA A 344 -16.84 -6.05 -17.48
C ALA A 344 -16.07 -6.96 -18.45
N ASP A 345 -15.37 -6.39 -19.42
CA ASP A 345 -14.63 -7.16 -20.43
C ASP A 345 -13.40 -7.82 -19.81
N TYR A 346 -12.65 -7.08 -18.99
CA TYR A 346 -11.51 -7.63 -18.27
C TYR A 346 -11.93 -8.72 -17.28
N THR A 347 -13.01 -8.47 -16.52
CA THR A 347 -13.54 -9.44 -15.56
C THR A 347 -14.05 -10.71 -16.27
N ALA A 348 -14.74 -10.56 -17.41
CA ALA A 348 -15.20 -11.70 -18.21
C ALA A 348 -14.05 -12.48 -18.87
N MET A 349 -12.95 -11.81 -19.23
CA MET A 349 -11.73 -12.48 -19.69
C MET A 349 -11.12 -13.31 -18.56
N LEU A 350 -10.95 -12.74 -17.37
CA LEU A 350 -10.37 -13.43 -16.21
C LEU A 350 -11.25 -14.59 -15.73
N SER A 351 -12.58 -14.43 -15.72
CA SER A 351 -13.50 -15.50 -15.27
C SER A 351 -13.51 -16.71 -16.19
N LYS A 352 -13.17 -16.53 -17.48
CA LYS A 352 -12.92 -17.63 -18.42
C LYS A 352 -11.55 -18.27 -18.20
N ALA A 353 -10.54 -17.48 -17.85
CA ALA A 353 -9.17 -17.96 -17.66
C ALA A 353 -8.98 -18.75 -16.36
N ARG A 354 -9.70 -18.41 -15.28
CA ARG A 354 -9.63 -19.08 -13.95
C ARG A 354 -8.19 -19.27 -13.47
N ILE A 355 -7.54 -18.17 -13.11
CA ILE A 355 -6.18 -18.20 -12.57
C ILE A 355 -6.22 -18.88 -11.21
N ILE A 356 -5.53 -20.01 -11.08
CA ILE A 356 -5.42 -20.78 -9.84
C ILE A 356 -4.16 -20.40 -9.06
N LEU A 357 -4.13 -20.75 -7.77
CA LEU A 357 -2.92 -20.68 -6.97
C LEU A 357 -1.96 -21.79 -7.41
N VAL A 358 -0.70 -21.42 -7.66
CA VAL A 358 0.39 -22.36 -7.87
C VAL A 358 1.36 -22.21 -6.72
N GLU A 359 1.57 -23.28 -5.96
CA GLU A 359 2.49 -23.27 -4.81
C GLU A 359 3.92 -22.91 -5.26
N ASN A 360 4.59 -22.05 -4.50
CA ASN A 360 5.96 -21.66 -4.75
C ASN A 360 6.90 -22.47 -3.83
N PRO A 361 7.60 -23.51 -4.34
CA PRO A 361 8.54 -24.27 -3.54
C PRO A 361 9.78 -23.45 -3.12
N GLY A 362 10.10 -22.36 -3.83
CA GLY A 362 11.21 -21.46 -3.55
C GLY A 362 10.84 -20.24 -2.71
N LEU A 363 9.66 -20.24 -2.06
CA LEU A 363 9.24 -19.14 -1.20
C LEU A 363 10.23 -18.95 -0.04
N ASP A 364 10.73 -17.72 0.14
CA ASP A 364 11.67 -17.43 1.24
C ASP A 364 10.95 -17.54 2.60
N MET A 365 11.23 -18.61 3.33
CA MET A 365 10.63 -18.84 4.64
C MET A 365 11.49 -18.30 5.80
N SER A 366 12.54 -17.51 5.52
CA SER A 366 13.31 -16.82 6.57
C SER A 366 12.43 -15.83 7.34
N CYS A 367 12.78 -15.51 8.58
CA CYS A 367 12.03 -14.50 9.32
C CYS A 367 12.10 -13.11 8.68
N GLN A 368 13.17 -12.80 7.97
CA GLN A 368 13.25 -11.56 7.19
C GLN A 368 12.22 -11.57 6.06
N GLY A 369 12.19 -12.62 5.24
CA GLY A 369 11.21 -12.78 4.17
C GLY A 369 9.78 -12.74 4.71
N LEU A 370 9.46 -13.52 5.74
CA LEU A 370 8.13 -13.56 6.34
C LEU A 370 7.70 -12.19 6.89
N ARG A 371 8.57 -11.49 7.60
CA ARG A 371 8.26 -10.14 8.11
C ARG A 371 8.10 -9.12 6.99
N GLN A 372 8.94 -9.18 5.95
CA GLN A 372 8.78 -8.31 4.78
C GLN A 372 7.44 -8.52 4.08
N ARG A 373 6.90 -9.73 4.10
CA ARG A 373 5.61 -10.06 3.46
C ARG A 373 4.39 -9.77 4.31
N VAL A 374 4.46 -10.07 5.61
CA VAL A 374 3.32 -9.94 6.52
C VAL A 374 3.32 -8.57 7.21
N ILE A 375 4.49 -8.06 7.60
CA ILE A 375 4.68 -6.78 8.28
C ILE A 375 5.07 -5.70 7.25
N GLN A 376 4.22 -5.49 6.23
CA GLN A 376 4.48 -4.49 5.17
C GLN A 376 4.20 -3.04 5.60
N HIS A 377 3.61 -2.85 6.78
CA HIS A 377 3.10 -1.55 7.25
C HIS A 377 4.09 -0.92 8.23
N HIS A 378 4.74 0.17 7.83
CA HIS A 378 5.60 0.95 8.74
C HIS A 378 4.77 1.97 9.56
N ASN A 379 3.47 2.14 9.24
CA ASN A 379 2.52 3.05 9.89
C ASN A 379 1.23 2.30 10.26
N TYR A 380 1.29 1.42 11.26
CA TYR A 380 0.07 0.82 11.82
C TYR A 380 -0.75 1.92 12.53
N GLN A 381 -2.02 2.08 12.17
CA GLN A 381 -2.95 2.81 13.03
C GLN A 381 -3.30 1.91 14.21
N PRO A 382 -3.09 2.34 15.47
CA PRO A 382 -3.47 1.56 16.62
C PRO A 382 -4.97 1.28 16.58
N ILE A 383 -5.36 0.01 16.73
CA ILE A 383 -6.77 -0.39 16.62
C ILE A 383 -7.51 -0.24 17.95
N ASN A 384 -6.79 -0.17 19.10
CA ASN A 384 -7.33 0.06 20.44
C ASN A 384 -8.55 -0.83 20.77
N TYR A 385 -8.60 -2.02 20.17
CA TYR A 385 -9.65 -3.05 20.28
C TYR A 385 -9.17 -4.30 19.53
N SER A 386 -8.24 -5.03 20.13
CA SER A 386 -7.59 -6.18 19.47
C SER A 386 -8.57 -7.34 19.26
N ILE A 387 -8.33 -8.07 18.18
CA ILE A 387 -9.11 -9.22 17.73
C ILE A 387 -8.20 -10.44 17.70
N ALA A 388 -8.70 -11.55 18.23
CA ALA A 388 -8.11 -12.87 18.08
C ALA A 388 -8.77 -13.61 16.91
N PHE A 389 -7.98 -14.38 16.17
CA PHE A 389 -8.43 -15.24 15.08
C PHE A 389 -8.02 -16.68 15.37
N ALA A 390 -8.94 -17.63 15.26
CA ALA A 390 -8.63 -19.06 15.29
C ALA A 390 -9.06 -19.68 13.96
N ARG A 391 -8.09 -20.22 13.22
CA ARG A 391 -8.33 -20.75 11.88
C ARG A 391 -7.83 -22.17 11.74
N ASP A 392 -8.69 -23.05 11.26
CA ASP A 392 -8.33 -24.41 10.91
C ASP A 392 -7.80 -24.46 9.48
N VAL A 393 -6.62 -25.05 9.30
CA VAL A 393 -5.88 -25.05 8.03
C VAL A 393 -5.28 -26.41 7.71
N HIS A 394 -5.17 -26.75 6.43
CA HIS A 394 -4.60 -28.04 5.99
C HIS A 394 -3.83 -28.01 4.66
N GLU A 395 -3.93 -26.95 3.88
CA GLU A 395 -3.29 -26.80 2.56
C GLU A 395 -3.22 -25.32 2.17
N ASN A 396 -2.53 -25.01 1.05
CA ASN A 396 -2.41 -23.67 0.46
C ASN A 396 -1.77 -22.62 1.39
N TYR A 397 -0.48 -22.77 1.68
CA TYR A 397 0.22 -21.87 2.60
C TYR A 397 0.12 -20.40 2.18
N GLU A 398 0.34 -20.11 0.91
CA GLU A 398 0.32 -18.76 0.34
C GLU A 398 -1.06 -18.10 0.46
N TYR A 399 -2.14 -18.89 0.40
CA TYR A 399 -3.49 -18.41 0.65
C TYR A 399 -3.69 -18.02 2.13
N VAL A 400 -3.15 -18.82 3.06
CA VAL A 400 -3.20 -18.50 4.50
C VAL A 400 -2.36 -17.27 4.83
N GLU A 401 -1.13 -17.20 4.31
CA GLU A 401 -0.21 -16.06 4.50
C GLU A 401 -0.78 -14.78 3.91
N LEU A 402 -1.42 -14.84 2.73
CA LEU A 402 -2.02 -13.67 2.09
C LEU A 402 -3.15 -13.06 2.93
N GLN A 403 -4.04 -13.91 3.45
CA GLN A 403 -5.11 -13.46 4.34
C GLN A 403 -4.56 -12.85 5.64
N LEU A 404 -3.50 -13.45 6.19
CA LEU A 404 -2.82 -12.93 7.36
C LEU A 404 -2.25 -11.55 7.05
N ALA A 405 -1.50 -11.40 5.96
CA ALA A 405 -0.93 -10.11 5.55
C ALA A 405 -2.01 -9.03 5.33
N ALA A 406 -3.15 -9.37 4.75
CA ALA A 406 -4.27 -8.44 4.55
C ALA A 406 -4.91 -7.94 5.86
N THR A 407 -4.77 -8.71 6.95
CA THR A 407 -5.41 -8.42 8.23
C THR A 407 -4.41 -8.28 9.39
N TYR A 408 -3.10 -8.31 9.13
CA TYR A 408 -2.09 -8.34 10.18
C TYR A 408 -2.06 -7.02 10.95
N SER A 409 -2.21 -7.10 12.27
CA SER A 409 -1.95 -5.99 13.19
C SER A 409 -1.09 -6.52 14.34
N PRO A 410 -0.06 -5.78 14.81
CA PRO A 410 0.72 -6.15 15.99
C PRO A 410 -0.11 -6.33 17.25
N GLU A 411 -1.27 -5.67 17.35
CA GLU A 411 -2.18 -5.78 18.49
C GLU A 411 -3.04 -7.05 18.46
N ASN A 412 -3.35 -7.58 17.27
CA ASN A 412 -4.19 -8.75 17.09
C ASN A 412 -3.45 -10.06 17.43
N HIS A 413 -4.20 -11.15 17.54
CA HIS A 413 -3.66 -12.49 17.76
C HIS A 413 -4.18 -13.47 16.73
N TYR A 414 -3.31 -14.36 16.22
CA TYR A 414 -3.66 -15.30 15.16
C TYR A 414 -3.24 -16.70 15.56
N CYS A 415 -4.18 -17.63 15.65
CA CYS A 415 -3.91 -19.03 15.94
C CYS A 415 -4.31 -19.91 14.77
N PHE A 416 -3.39 -20.77 14.33
CA PHE A 416 -3.61 -21.70 13.22
C PHE A 416 -3.57 -23.14 13.73
N SER A 417 -4.72 -23.81 13.72
CA SER A 417 -4.81 -25.24 14.02
C SER A 417 -4.58 -26.04 12.75
N VAL A 418 -3.54 -26.87 12.75
CA VAL A 418 -3.08 -27.58 11.55
C VAL A 418 -3.56 -29.02 11.56
N ASP A 419 -4.31 -29.41 10.53
CA ASP A 419 -4.79 -30.78 10.35
C ASP A 419 -3.63 -31.78 10.24
N THR A 420 -3.77 -32.95 10.87
CA THR A 420 -2.84 -34.07 10.71
C THR A 420 -2.65 -34.51 9.25
N LYS A 421 -3.66 -34.32 8.39
CA LYS A 421 -3.60 -34.67 6.96
C LYS A 421 -2.78 -33.69 6.12
N ALA A 422 -2.43 -32.52 6.67
CA ALA A 422 -1.66 -31.52 5.95
C ALA A 422 -0.27 -32.06 5.58
N SER A 423 0.29 -31.60 4.44
CA SER A 423 1.62 -32.04 4.02
C SER A 423 2.70 -31.64 5.04
N LYS A 424 3.80 -32.39 5.12
CA LYS A 424 4.91 -32.04 6.02
C LYS A 424 5.47 -30.65 5.74
N ASP A 425 5.50 -30.27 4.46
CA ASP A 425 5.94 -28.94 4.01
C ASP A 425 5.00 -27.84 4.53
N PHE A 426 3.69 -27.99 4.33
CA PHE A 426 2.70 -27.04 4.84
C PHE A 426 2.80 -26.88 6.36
N GLN A 427 2.89 -27.99 7.09
CA GLN A 427 3.07 -27.98 8.55
C GLN A 427 4.35 -27.25 8.97
N ALA A 428 5.45 -27.43 8.22
CA ALA A 428 6.70 -26.73 8.48
C ALA A 428 6.55 -25.23 8.24
N ARG A 429 5.94 -24.82 7.12
CA ARG A 429 5.76 -23.40 6.77
C ARG A 429 4.91 -22.63 7.80
N ILE A 430 3.80 -23.21 8.26
CA ILE A 430 2.96 -22.59 9.31
C ILE A 430 3.73 -22.44 10.64
N ARG A 431 4.56 -23.42 11.01
CA ARG A 431 5.42 -23.31 12.20
C ARG A 431 6.49 -22.23 12.06
N MET A 432 7.09 -22.10 10.88
CA MET A 432 8.07 -21.03 10.60
C MET A 432 7.41 -19.65 10.68
N LEU A 433 6.20 -19.50 10.14
CA LEU A 433 5.40 -18.28 10.27
C LEU A 433 5.17 -17.90 11.74
N ALA A 434 4.73 -18.86 12.57
CA ALA A 434 4.52 -18.65 14.01
C ALA A 434 5.81 -18.36 14.78
N ALA A 435 6.93 -18.99 14.41
CA ALA A 435 8.22 -18.72 15.04
C ALA A 435 8.75 -17.30 14.74
N CYS A 436 8.38 -16.72 13.60
CA CYS A 436 8.89 -15.42 13.16
C CYS A 436 8.02 -14.23 13.58
N LEU A 437 6.73 -14.44 13.81
CA LEU A 437 5.75 -13.40 14.15
C LEU A 437 5.27 -13.58 15.60
N PRO A 438 5.47 -12.57 16.49
CA PRO A 438 5.30 -12.74 17.94
C PRO A 438 3.87 -12.96 18.40
N ASN A 439 2.88 -12.67 17.55
CA ASN A 439 1.45 -12.78 17.83
C ASN A 439 0.75 -13.85 16.98
N VAL A 440 1.54 -14.77 16.40
CA VAL A 440 1.04 -15.92 15.64
C VAL A 440 1.35 -17.21 16.40
N TYR A 441 0.33 -18.08 16.54
CA TYR A 441 0.36 -19.26 17.39
C TYR A 441 -0.07 -20.50 16.62
N VAL A 442 0.47 -21.66 17.03
CA VAL A 442 0.11 -22.97 16.48
C VAL A 442 0.00 -23.93 17.67
N PRO A 443 -1.15 -24.55 17.91
CA PRO A 443 -1.28 -25.55 18.97
C PRO A 443 -0.32 -26.72 18.76
N PRO A 444 0.22 -27.31 19.85
CA PRO A 444 1.08 -28.48 19.75
C PRO A 444 0.32 -29.73 19.33
N GLU A 445 -0.92 -29.86 19.81
CA GLU A 445 -1.83 -30.95 19.48
C GLU A 445 -2.36 -30.82 18.04
N LYS A 446 -2.56 -31.96 17.40
CA LYS A 446 -3.08 -32.02 16.03
C LYS A 446 -4.21 -33.02 15.94
N HIS A 447 -5.20 -32.68 15.15
CA HIS A 447 -6.38 -33.51 14.96
C HIS A 447 -6.59 -33.85 13.49
N ASN A 448 -7.19 -35.02 13.25
CA ASN A 448 -7.64 -35.41 11.93
C ASN A 448 -9.03 -34.82 11.69
N MET A 449 -9.09 -33.74 10.90
CA MET A 449 -10.34 -33.08 10.59
C MET A 449 -10.89 -33.56 9.26
N ASP A 450 -12.21 -33.70 9.14
CA ASP A 450 -12.82 -34.17 7.90
C ASP A 450 -14.06 -33.35 7.48
N SER A 451 -14.60 -33.66 6.31
CA SER A 451 -15.75 -32.94 5.75
C SER A 451 -17.05 -33.19 6.51
N GLY A 452 -17.11 -34.20 7.39
CA GLY A 452 -18.23 -34.43 8.29
C GLY A 452 -18.22 -33.48 9.50
N GLY A 453 -17.15 -32.71 9.69
CA GLY A 453 -17.01 -31.78 10.81
C GLY A 453 -16.26 -32.36 12.02
N HIS A 454 -15.76 -33.59 11.91
CA HIS A 454 -15.06 -34.24 13.02
C HIS A 454 -13.79 -33.46 13.39
N ASN A 455 -13.57 -33.31 14.70
CA ASN A 455 -12.43 -32.64 15.32
C ASN A 455 -12.23 -31.14 15.00
N ILE A 456 -13.11 -30.50 14.21
CA ILE A 456 -13.03 -29.06 13.93
C ILE A 456 -13.21 -28.24 15.23
N ASN A 457 -14.24 -28.56 16.02
CA ASN A 457 -14.45 -27.91 17.32
C ASN A 457 -13.29 -28.15 18.30
N ARG A 458 -12.66 -29.32 18.23
CA ARG A 458 -11.49 -29.63 19.05
C ARG A 458 -10.29 -28.76 18.65
N ALA A 459 -10.05 -28.63 17.35
CA ALA A 459 -9.00 -27.78 16.81
C ALA A 459 -9.21 -26.29 17.17
N HIS A 460 -10.44 -25.77 17.08
CA HIS A 460 -10.75 -24.42 17.54
C HIS A 460 -10.58 -24.27 19.06
N TYR A 461 -11.01 -25.26 19.84
CA TYR A 461 -10.86 -25.24 21.29
C TYR A 461 -9.39 -25.15 21.71
N ASP A 462 -8.48 -25.89 21.09
CA ASP A 462 -7.05 -25.80 21.39
C ASP A 462 -6.53 -24.38 21.13
N CYS A 463 -6.94 -23.73 20.03
CA CYS A 463 -6.63 -22.33 19.79
C CYS A 463 -7.23 -21.39 20.86
N MET A 464 -8.47 -21.63 21.30
CA MET A 464 -9.08 -20.86 22.39
C MET A 464 -8.24 -20.93 23.66
N THR A 465 -7.71 -22.11 24.01
CA THR A 465 -6.88 -22.28 25.22
C THR A 465 -5.56 -21.52 25.16
N ILE A 466 -4.97 -21.33 23.99
CA ILE A 466 -3.75 -20.53 23.81
C ILE A 466 -4.07 -19.03 23.80
N LEU A 467 -5.12 -18.66 23.05
CA LEU A 467 -5.49 -17.26 22.84
C LEU A 467 -6.00 -16.61 24.14
N ILE A 468 -6.70 -17.34 25.00
CA ILE A 468 -7.22 -16.77 26.25
C ILE A 468 -6.13 -16.30 27.22
N GLU A 469 -4.95 -16.93 27.17
CA GLU A 469 -3.76 -16.54 27.92
C GLU A 469 -3.11 -15.26 27.38
N GLN A 470 -3.41 -14.87 26.14
CA GLN A 470 -2.89 -13.65 25.54
C GLN A 470 -3.72 -12.44 26.02
N PRO A 471 -3.06 -11.36 26.47
CA PRO A 471 -3.75 -10.17 26.96
C PRO A 471 -4.26 -9.30 25.80
N GLY A 472 -5.22 -8.42 26.11
CA GLY A 472 -5.49 -7.23 25.29
C GLY A 472 -6.46 -7.38 24.13
N TRP A 473 -6.94 -8.59 23.80
CA TRP A 473 -7.99 -8.79 22.79
C TRP A 473 -9.40 -8.84 23.39
N GLU A 474 -10.41 -8.52 22.58
CA GLU A 474 -11.81 -8.35 23.02
C GLU A 474 -12.75 -9.39 22.42
N TYR A 475 -12.47 -9.84 21.20
CA TYR A 475 -13.26 -10.81 20.46
C TYR A 475 -12.40 -11.85 19.76
N LEU A 476 -12.91 -13.08 19.69
CA LEU A 476 -12.37 -14.18 18.91
C LEU A 476 -13.26 -14.43 17.69
N ILE A 477 -12.65 -14.50 16.50
CA ILE A 477 -13.31 -14.92 15.26
C ILE A 477 -12.86 -16.33 14.89
N LEU A 478 -13.81 -17.25 14.77
CA LEU A 478 -13.57 -18.62 14.31
C LEU A 478 -13.65 -18.70 12.80
N GLN A 479 -12.67 -19.36 12.17
CA GLN A 479 -12.53 -19.45 10.72
C GLN A 479 -12.17 -20.88 10.28
N GLN A 480 -12.61 -21.23 9.07
CA GLN A 480 -12.15 -22.41 8.34
C GLN A 480 -11.24 -21.97 7.17
N LEU A 481 -10.65 -22.96 6.47
CA LEU A 481 -9.67 -22.68 5.41
C LEU A 481 -10.20 -21.69 4.38
N HIS A 482 -11.38 -21.87 3.79
CA HIS A 482 -11.86 -21.06 2.65
C HIS A 482 -12.66 -19.80 3.04
N ASP A 483 -12.49 -19.31 4.26
CA ASP A 483 -13.12 -18.07 4.71
C ASP A 483 -12.21 -16.87 4.45
N VAL A 484 -12.75 -15.82 3.83
CA VAL A 484 -12.02 -14.62 3.41
C VAL A 484 -12.59 -13.41 4.12
N VAL A 485 -11.74 -12.69 4.85
CA VAL A 485 -12.15 -11.48 5.56
C VAL A 485 -12.39 -10.35 4.55
N LEU A 486 -13.44 -9.55 4.79
CA LEU A 486 -13.88 -8.45 3.92
C LEU A 486 -13.52 -7.05 4.43
N HIS A 487 -12.88 -6.95 5.60
CA HIS A 487 -12.61 -5.69 6.27
C HIS A 487 -11.20 -5.67 6.84
N SER A 488 -10.63 -4.47 6.96
CA SER A 488 -9.39 -4.28 7.69
C SER A 488 -9.60 -4.55 9.19
N SER A 489 -8.51 -4.77 9.93
CA SER A 489 -8.57 -4.98 11.39
C SER A 489 -9.26 -3.84 12.13
N ALA A 490 -9.02 -2.60 11.72
CA ALA A 490 -9.70 -1.43 12.27
C ALA A 490 -11.22 -1.43 11.95
N GLY A 491 -11.61 -1.78 10.73
CA GLY A 491 -13.01 -1.88 10.33
C GLY A 491 -13.76 -2.97 11.10
N MET A 492 -13.14 -4.15 11.28
CA MET A 492 -13.69 -5.23 12.10
C MET A 492 -13.82 -4.82 13.56
N ALA A 493 -12.81 -4.14 14.12
CA ALA A 493 -12.84 -3.64 15.49
C ALA A 493 -14.04 -2.71 15.76
N GLN A 494 -14.37 -1.82 14.82
CA GLN A 494 -15.55 -0.96 14.92
C GLN A 494 -16.86 -1.75 14.94
N VAL A 495 -16.96 -2.76 14.08
CA VAL A 495 -18.14 -3.66 14.01
C VAL A 495 -18.32 -4.41 15.32
N LEU A 496 -17.25 -5.02 15.84
CA LEU A 496 -17.28 -5.81 17.07
C LEU A 496 -17.54 -4.93 18.30
N ARG A 497 -17.02 -3.70 18.31
CA ARG A 497 -17.35 -2.71 19.34
C ARG A 497 -18.84 -2.33 19.30
N ALA A 498 -19.45 -2.21 18.11
CA ALA A 498 -20.85 -1.84 17.97
C ALA A 498 -21.83 -2.91 18.49
N ILE A 499 -21.45 -4.20 18.44
CA ILE A 499 -22.25 -5.28 19.03
C ILE A 499 -22.04 -5.44 20.54
N GLY A 500 -21.14 -4.66 21.16
CA GLY A 500 -21.20 -4.28 22.57
C GLY A 500 -21.08 -5.41 23.61
N GLY A 501 -20.41 -6.51 23.27
CA GLY A 501 -20.28 -7.69 24.14
C GLY A 501 -21.25 -8.83 23.79
N SER A 502 -22.10 -8.69 22.77
CA SER A 502 -22.86 -9.82 22.23
C SER A 502 -21.98 -10.76 21.42
N ASN A 503 -22.22 -12.06 21.56
CA ASN A 503 -21.72 -13.04 20.60
C ASN A 503 -22.50 -12.93 19.28
N ASP A 504 -21.82 -13.14 18.16
CA ASP A 504 -22.42 -13.30 16.84
C ASP A 504 -22.29 -14.78 16.43
N VAL A 505 -23.35 -15.53 16.71
CA VAL A 505 -23.48 -16.97 16.45
C VAL A 505 -24.75 -17.15 15.63
N GLU A 506 -24.68 -17.90 14.53
CA GLU A 506 -25.86 -18.27 13.76
C GLU A 506 -26.62 -19.39 14.50
N LEU A 507 -27.94 -19.25 14.62
CA LEU A 507 -28.80 -20.23 15.30
C LEU A 507 -30.03 -20.54 14.44
N THR A 508 -30.11 -21.77 13.98
CA THR A 508 -31.32 -22.34 13.38
C THR A 508 -32.02 -23.30 14.35
N GLY A 509 -33.35 -23.36 14.26
CA GLY A 509 -34.15 -24.31 15.01
C GLY A 509 -34.20 -25.68 14.32
N GLY A 510 -34.20 -26.74 15.11
CA GLY A 510 -34.20 -28.12 14.64
C GLY A 510 -32.79 -28.65 14.35
N ILE A 511 -32.60 -29.96 14.57
CA ILE A 511 -31.33 -30.64 14.29
C ILE A 511 -31.62 -31.68 13.22
N PRO A 512 -31.04 -31.55 12.01
CA PRO A 512 -31.10 -32.61 11.01
C PRO A 512 -30.60 -33.93 11.60
N GLY A 513 -31.28 -35.04 11.28
CA GLY A 513 -30.84 -36.37 11.72
C GLY A 513 -29.40 -36.69 11.27
N GLY A 514 -28.67 -37.47 12.06
CA GLY A 514 -27.28 -37.85 11.76
C GLY A 514 -26.24 -36.80 12.11
N ARG A 515 -26.54 -35.90 13.06
CA ARG A 515 -25.61 -34.87 13.59
C ARG A 515 -25.27 -35.05 15.07
N ILE A 516 -26.13 -35.77 15.78
CA ILE A 516 -26.05 -36.03 17.21
C ILE A 516 -26.48 -37.47 17.41
N ASP A 517 -25.75 -38.19 18.26
CA ASP A 517 -26.08 -39.58 18.57
C ASP A 517 -27.24 -39.61 19.59
N PRO A 518 -28.45 -40.06 19.21
CA PRO A 518 -29.58 -40.09 20.15
C PRO A 518 -29.36 -41.09 21.31
N ASP A 519 -28.47 -42.07 21.13
CA ASP A 519 -28.19 -43.10 22.13
C ASP A 519 -27.22 -42.62 23.23
N GLN A 520 -26.55 -41.48 23.02
CA GLN A 520 -25.65 -40.89 24.00
C GLN A 520 -26.41 -40.16 25.12
N ASN A 521 -25.79 -40.09 26.30
CA ASN A 521 -26.35 -39.35 27.42
C ASN A 521 -25.93 -37.88 27.37
N TRP A 522 -26.88 -37.01 27.06
CA TRP A 522 -26.68 -35.56 26.91
C TRP A 522 -27.16 -34.74 28.12
N THR A 523 -27.28 -35.37 29.29
CA THR A 523 -27.55 -34.64 30.54
C THR A 523 -26.33 -33.84 30.98
N ILE A 524 -26.56 -32.63 31.51
CA ILE A 524 -25.47 -31.75 31.97
C ILE A 524 -24.58 -32.46 33.01
N ALA A 525 -25.19 -33.21 33.93
CA ALA A 525 -24.47 -33.99 34.92
C ALA A 525 -23.61 -35.10 34.31
N HIS A 526 -24.10 -35.84 33.31
CA HIS A 526 -23.30 -36.88 32.67
C HIS A 526 -22.09 -36.32 31.91
N LEU A 527 -22.29 -35.18 31.25
CA LEU A 527 -21.23 -34.49 30.53
C LEU A 527 -20.22 -33.82 31.47
N GLY A 528 -20.59 -33.58 32.73
CA GLY A 528 -19.71 -32.93 33.71
C GLY A 528 -19.38 -31.47 33.36
N LEU A 529 -20.29 -30.76 32.69
CA LEU A 529 -19.99 -29.49 31.99
C LEU A 529 -19.56 -28.32 32.88
N PHE A 530 -19.91 -28.31 34.16
CA PHE A 530 -19.58 -27.22 35.07
C PHE A 530 -18.53 -27.63 36.08
N THR A 531 -17.49 -26.81 36.22
CA THR A 531 -16.42 -27.02 37.22
C THR A 531 -16.84 -26.66 38.65
N ASN A 532 -17.87 -25.80 38.81
CA ASN A 532 -18.42 -25.41 40.11
C ASN A 532 -19.95 -25.62 40.15
N GLU A 533 -20.36 -26.66 40.88
CA GLU A 533 -21.73 -27.17 40.88
C GLU A 533 -22.74 -26.36 41.71
N THR A 534 -22.32 -25.29 42.38
CA THR A 534 -23.17 -24.54 43.33
C THR A 534 -24.20 -23.60 42.69
N LYS A 535 -24.19 -23.45 41.35
CA LYS A 535 -25.11 -22.54 40.62
C LYS A 535 -26.44 -23.17 40.21
N MET A 536 -26.64 -24.49 40.35
CA MET A 536 -27.89 -25.20 39.99
C MET A 536 -28.37 -26.11 41.13
N THR A 537 -29.69 -26.22 41.33
CA THR A 537 -30.23 -27.16 42.32
C THR A 537 -29.93 -28.62 41.93
N ALA A 538 -29.82 -29.53 42.91
CA ALA A 538 -29.51 -30.94 42.65
C ALA A 538 -30.49 -31.62 41.67
N GLU A 539 -31.79 -31.24 41.73
CA GLU A 539 -32.82 -31.76 40.82
C GLU A 539 -32.71 -31.20 39.39
N GLN A 540 -32.39 -29.91 39.25
CA GLN A 540 -32.12 -29.30 37.94
C GLN A 540 -30.88 -29.93 37.30
N ARG A 541 -29.84 -30.24 38.08
CA ARG A 541 -28.61 -30.88 37.58
C ARG A 541 -28.84 -32.29 37.01
N GLN A 542 -29.65 -33.11 37.67
CA GLN A 542 -29.91 -34.50 37.22
C GLN A 542 -30.85 -34.59 36.01
N ARG A 543 -31.78 -33.64 35.84
CA ARG A 543 -32.83 -33.73 34.81
C ARG A 543 -32.62 -32.80 33.61
N ALA A 544 -31.78 -31.76 33.72
CA ALA A 544 -31.51 -30.85 32.61
C ALA A 544 -30.70 -31.54 31.49
N ARG A 545 -31.32 -31.73 30.33
CA ARG A 545 -30.66 -32.13 29.09
C ARG A 545 -30.21 -30.88 28.33
N LEU A 546 -29.11 -31.01 27.60
CA LEU A 546 -28.71 -29.95 26.66
C LEU A 546 -29.79 -29.74 25.60
N THR A 547 -30.14 -28.47 25.38
CA THR A 547 -30.94 -28.04 24.23
C THR A 547 -30.00 -27.80 23.07
N PHE A 548 -30.03 -28.71 22.10
CA PHE A 548 -29.18 -28.60 20.92
C PHE A 548 -29.73 -27.61 19.90
N ALA A 549 -28.81 -26.90 19.25
CA ALA A 549 -29.09 -26.01 18.14
C ALA A 549 -28.05 -26.21 17.05
N LYS A 550 -28.45 -25.92 15.81
CA LYS A 550 -27.58 -25.99 14.64
C LYS A 550 -27.22 -24.58 14.20
N GLY A 551 -25.93 -24.34 13.97
CA GLY A 551 -25.40 -23.06 13.51
C GLY A 551 -24.24 -23.23 12.54
N TYR A 552 -23.62 -22.14 12.11
CA TYR A 552 -22.29 -22.21 11.48
C TYR A 552 -21.20 -22.40 12.53
N VAL A 553 -20.09 -23.02 12.12
CA VAL A 553 -18.87 -23.11 12.95
C VAL A 553 -18.28 -21.72 13.17
N GLN A 554 -18.35 -20.86 12.16
CA GLN A 554 -17.86 -19.49 12.23
C GLN A 554 -18.72 -18.68 13.19
N ALA A 555 -18.06 -18.11 14.20
CA ALA A 555 -18.67 -17.27 15.21
C ALA A 555 -17.72 -16.15 15.59
N SER A 556 -18.29 -15.02 16.02
CA SER A 556 -17.56 -13.96 16.71
C SER A 556 -17.93 -14.00 18.18
N LEU A 557 -17.00 -14.40 19.04
CA LEU A 557 -17.23 -14.63 20.47
C LEU A 557 -16.55 -13.55 21.29
N MET A 558 -17.26 -12.96 22.26
CA MET A 558 -16.60 -12.04 23.20
C MET A 558 -15.58 -12.81 24.05
N ARG A 559 -14.50 -12.14 24.48
CA ARG A 559 -13.44 -12.78 25.27
C ARG A 559 -13.94 -13.49 26.52
N GLY A 560 -14.95 -12.94 27.21
CA GLY A 560 -15.52 -13.60 28.39
C GLY A 560 -16.27 -14.89 28.07
N ALA A 561 -16.78 -15.06 26.84
CA ALA A 561 -17.38 -16.32 26.41
C ALA A 561 -16.31 -17.40 26.19
N VAL A 562 -15.18 -17.01 25.60
CA VAL A 562 -14.01 -17.89 25.44
C VAL A 562 -13.38 -18.25 26.78
N HIS A 563 -13.27 -17.28 27.71
CA HIS A 563 -12.87 -17.54 29.08
C HIS A 563 -13.77 -18.59 29.73
N TRP A 564 -15.07 -18.40 29.64
CA TRP A 564 -16.04 -19.31 30.23
C TRP A 564 -15.93 -20.73 29.65
N ILE A 565 -15.82 -20.88 28.32
CA ILE A 565 -15.61 -22.17 27.65
C ILE A 565 -14.33 -22.87 28.13
N THR A 566 -13.23 -22.13 28.28
CA THR A 566 -11.89 -22.71 28.51
C THR A 566 -11.47 -22.82 29.98
N LYS A 567 -12.08 -22.02 30.87
CA LYS A 567 -11.67 -21.91 32.29
C LYS A 567 -12.76 -22.30 33.27
N GLU A 568 -14.03 -22.16 32.90
CA GLU A 568 -15.17 -22.41 33.81
C GLU A 568 -15.96 -23.67 33.44
N MET A 569 -15.92 -24.06 32.17
CA MET A 569 -16.54 -25.29 31.70
C MET A 569 -15.54 -26.45 31.58
N ASN A 570 -16.07 -27.67 31.63
CA ASN A 570 -15.38 -28.87 31.18
C ASN A 570 -16.06 -29.38 29.90
N VAL A 571 -15.61 -28.87 28.75
CA VAL A 571 -16.23 -29.15 27.44
C VAL A 571 -15.65 -30.39 26.74
N GLU A 572 -14.61 -31.01 27.29
CA GLU A 572 -13.87 -32.13 26.71
C GLU A 572 -14.82 -33.27 26.28
N LYS A 573 -15.61 -33.76 27.24
CA LYS A 573 -16.55 -34.86 27.01
C LYS A 573 -17.68 -34.49 26.06
N LEU A 574 -18.10 -33.22 26.04
CA LEU A 574 -19.09 -32.73 25.10
C LEU A 574 -18.54 -32.73 23.67
N ILE A 575 -17.32 -32.22 23.46
CA ILE A 575 -16.66 -32.23 22.16
C ILE A 575 -16.43 -33.67 21.68
N GLU A 576 -15.99 -34.57 22.58
CA GLU A 576 -15.78 -35.99 22.27
C GLU A 576 -17.08 -36.67 21.85
N GLN A 577 -18.17 -36.51 22.62
CA GLN A 577 -19.46 -37.09 22.25
C GLN A 577 -20.05 -36.47 20.98
N LEU A 578 -19.86 -35.16 20.74
CA LEU A 578 -20.32 -34.49 19.53
C LEU A 578 -19.60 -34.97 18.28
N ASN A 579 -18.29 -35.25 18.38
CA ASN A 579 -17.56 -35.92 17.29
C ASN A 579 -18.24 -37.24 16.93
N GLY A 580 -18.86 -37.94 17.89
CA GLY A 580 -19.84 -38.98 17.60
C GLY A 580 -19.29 -40.10 16.69
N LYS A 581 -20.15 -40.59 15.80
CA LYS A 581 -19.80 -41.66 14.86
C LYS A 581 -19.34 -41.05 13.53
N LYS A 582 -18.40 -41.72 12.87
CA LYS A 582 -17.77 -41.24 11.62
C LYS A 582 -18.77 -40.96 10.49
N GLU A 583 -19.91 -41.64 10.48
CA GLU A 583 -20.98 -41.44 9.49
C GLU A 583 -21.81 -40.15 9.70
N PHE A 584 -21.63 -39.45 10.83
CA PHE A 584 -22.35 -38.21 11.09
C PHE A 584 -21.75 -37.04 10.32
N TYR A 585 -22.59 -36.08 9.94
CA TYR A 585 -22.20 -34.97 9.06
C TYR A 585 -22.69 -33.63 9.58
N GLY A 586 -21.81 -32.65 9.68
CA GLY A 586 -22.12 -31.34 10.27
C GLY A 586 -22.17 -31.39 11.79
N VAL A 587 -21.30 -32.21 12.40
CA VAL A 587 -21.15 -32.31 13.86
C VAL A 587 -20.44 -31.08 14.45
N ASP A 588 -19.60 -30.43 13.64
CA ASP A 588 -18.94 -29.16 13.92
C ASP A 588 -19.95 -28.03 14.16
N GLU A 589 -21.02 -28.02 13.38
CA GLU A 589 -22.12 -27.05 13.39
C GLU A 589 -23.03 -27.11 14.65
N GLN A 590 -22.72 -27.95 15.65
CA GLN A 590 -23.55 -28.12 16.86
C GLN A 590 -22.95 -27.46 18.11
N PHE A 591 -21.63 -27.37 18.25
CA PHE A 591 -20.99 -27.06 19.53
C PHE A 591 -21.28 -25.65 20.04
N ILE A 592 -20.79 -24.61 19.35
CA ILE A 592 -20.99 -23.21 19.76
C ILE A 592 -22.47 -22.84 19.76
N ALA A 593 -23.22 -23.30 18.75
CA ALA A 593 -24.66 -23.06 18.66
C ALA A 593 -25.42 -23.62 19.87
N THR A 594 -25.08 -24.83 20.34
CA THR A 594 -25.71 -25.46 21.52
C THR A 594 -25.35 -24.73 22.81
N LEU A 595 -24.08 -24.32 22.97
CA LEU A 595 -23.67 -23.53 24.13
C LEU A 595 -24.40 -22.17 24.17
N GLN A 596 -24.55 -21.53 23.02
CA GLN A 596 -25.23 -20.25 22.86
C GLN A 596 -26.75 -20.36 23.08
N ALA A 597 -27.40 -21.38 22.53
CA ALA A 597 -28.85 -21.56 22.57
C ALA A 597 -29.38 -21.98 23.94
N SER A 598 -28.51 -22.48 24.83
CA SER A 598 -28.94 -22.98 26.13
C SER A 598 -29.15 -21.86 27.15
N GLU A 599 -30.40 -21.59 27.46
CA GLU A 599 -30.83 -20.71 28.57
C GLU A 599 -30.43 -21.25 29.95
N THR A 600 -30.08 -22.55 30.04
CA THR A 600 -29.55 -23.14 31.27
C THR A 600 -28.07 -22.83 31.46
N LEU A 601 -27.30 -22.78 30.37
CA LEU A 601 -25.85 -22.58 30.44
C LEU A 601 -25.45 -21.11 30.60
N LEU A 602 -26.28 -20.17 30.09
CA LEU A 602 -26.08 -18.73 30.21
C LEU A 602 -24.69 -18.25 29.78
N MET A 603 -24.23 -18.74 28.62
CA MET A 603 -22.94 -18.35 28.03
C MET A 603 -22.78 -16.82 28.03
N PRO A 604 -21.63 -16.27 28.48
CA PRO A 604 -21.36 -14.84 28.42
C PRO A 604 -21.48 -14.30 26.98
N GLY A 605 -22.12 -13.15 26.81
CA GLY A 605 -22.46 -12.59 25.49
C GLY A 605 -23.58 -13.35 24.74
N GLY A 606 -24.09 -14.43 25.33
CA GLY A 606 -25.20 -15.22 24.82
C GLY A 606 -26.49 -14.42 24.74
N TYR A 607 -27.34 -14.74 23.76
CA TYR A 607 -28.64 -14.10 23.58
C TYR A 607 -29.77 -15.14 23.62
N HIS A 608 -30.98 -14.71 24.02
CA HIS A 608 -32.14 -15.58 24.12
C HIS A 608 -32.47 -16.30 22.80
N PHE A 609 -32.90 -17.57 22.83
CA PHE A 609 -33.09 -18.36 21.61
C PHE A 609 -34.13 -17.77 20.64
N GLU A 610 -35.11 -17.02 21.15
CA GLU A 610 -36.08 -16.29 20.32
C GLU A 610 -35.47 -15.12 19.54
N CYS A 611 -34.29 -14.63 19.95
CA CYS A 611 -33.57 -13.55 19.27
C CYS A 611 -32.79 -14.06 18.05
N ARG A 612 -32.91 -15.35 17.71
CA ARG A 612 -32.42 -15.88 16.44
C ARG A 612 -33.08 -15.16 15.28
N GLY A 613 -32.30 -14.77 14.28
CA GLY A 613 -32.87 -14.21 13.05
C GLY A 613 -33.70 -15.23 12.30
N LYS A 614 -34.72 -14.76 11.56
CA LYS A 614 -35.28 -15.58 10.48
C LYS A 614 -34.32 -15.47 9.29
N ASN A 615 -34.03 -16.59 8.62
CA ASN A 615 -33.26 -16.62 7.36
C ASN A 615 -31.91 -15.85 7.40
N ASN A 616 -31.10 -15.99 8.44
CA ASN A 616 -29.80 -15.33 8.60
C ASN A 616 -29.82 -13.79 8.66
N GLU A 617 -30.99 -13.15 8.82
CA GLU A 617 -31.15 -11.67 8.72
C GLU A 617 -30.28 -10.87 9.70
N TYR A 618 -29.84 -11.47 10.80
CA TYR A 618 -29.11 -10.77 11.85
C TYR A 618 -27.68 -11.25 12.07
N PHE A 619 -27.24 -12.36 11.48
CA PHE A 619 -25.87 -12.84 11.68
C PHE A 619 -24.91 -12.11 10.73
N ILE A 620 -23.74 -11.70 11.23
CA ILE A 620 -22.80 -10.88 10.43
C ILE A 620 -21.43 -11.52 10.26
N THR A 621 -21.11 -12.62 10.95
CA THR A 621 -19.74 -13.16 10.92
C THR A 621 -19.40 -13.67 9.52
N ARG A 622 -20.22 -14.51 8.89
CA ARG A 622 -19.93 -15.13 7.58
C ARG A 622 -21.11 -15.13 6.61
N TYR A 623 -20.86 -14.69 5.38
CA TYR A 623 -21.72 -14.96 4.24
C TYR A 623 -21.37 -16.28 3.54
N THR A 624 -22.38 -17.06 3.20
CA THR A 624 -22.25 -18.25 2.35
C THR A 624 -23.36 -18.24 1.31
N ASN A 625 -23.01 -18.37 0.04
CA ASN A 625 -23.98 -18.57 -1.04
C ASN A 625 -24.29 -20.08 -1.16
N TRP A 626 -25.48 -20.51 -0.77
CA TRP A 626 -25.92 -21.92 -0.80
C TRP A 626 -26.42 -22.38 -2.19
N GLY A 627 -25.84 -21.86 -3.27
CA GLY A 627 -26.03 -22.38 -4.63
C GLY A 627 -27.35 -21.97 -5.30
N GLY A 628 -28.16 -21.14 -4.66
CA GLY A 628 -29.35 -20.55 -5.28
C GLY A 628 -28.97 -19.52 -6.37
N PRO A 629 -29.78 -19.36 -7.43
CA PRO A 629 -29.54 -18.31 -8.42
C PRO A 629 -29.61 -16.91 -7.79
N PRO A 630 -28.68 -16.00 -8.15
CA PRO A 630 -27.57 -16.20 -9.09
C PRO A 630 -26.27 -16.69 -8.39
N CYS A 631 -25.82 -17.91 -8.73
CA CYS A 631 -24.43 -18.34 -8.54
C CYS A 631 -23.67 -18.01 -9.83
N LYS A 632 -22.90 -16.90 -9.85
CA LYS A 632 -22.34 -16.35 -11.10
C LYS A 632 -21.32 -17.27 -11.75
N THR A 633 -20.50 -17.95 -10.95
CA THR A 633 -19.53 -18.94 -11.43
C THR A 633 -20.20 -20.18 -12.03
N LYS A 634 -21.44 -20.48 -11.60
CA LYS A 634 -22.20 -21.71 -11.89
C LYS A 634 -21.58 -22.99 -11.31
N TYR A 635 -20.55 -22.89 -10.47
CA TYR A 635 -19.92 -24.03 -9.82
C TYR A 635 -20.35 -24.15 -8.37
N ASN A 636 -20.68 -25.38 -7.96
CA ASN A 636 -21.15 -25.69 -6.63
C ASN A 636 -20.34 -26.84 -6.03
N ARG A 637 -19.99 -26.73 -4.74
CA ARG A 637 -19.38 -27.81 -3.95
C ARG A 637 -20.14 -27.97 -2.64
N ASN A 638 -20.74 -29.14 -2.44
CA ASN A 638 -21.53 -29.50 -1.26
C ASN A 638 -22.71 -28.53 -0.97
N GLY A 639 -23.40 -28.10 -2.02
CA GLY A 639 -24.51 -27.16 -1.92
C GLY A 639 -24.09 -25.69 -1.86
N GLN A 640 -22.79 -25.36 -1.86
CA GLN A 640 -22.28 -23.98 -1.78
C GLN A 640 -21.72 -23.52 -3.13
N CYS A 641 -22.08 -22.32 -3.56
CA CYS A 641 -21.49 -21.66 -4.74
C CYS A 641 -20.01 -21.34 -4.47
N ILE A 642 -19.13 -21.74 -5.38
CA ILE A 642 -17.73 -21.35 -5.36
C ILE A 642 -17.63 -19.92 -5.90
N GLN A 643 -16.93 -19.03 -5.19
CA GLN A 643 -16.77 -17.63 -5.58
C GLN A 643 -15.61 -17.48 -6.56
N GLY A 644 -15.74 -16.58 -7.53
CA GLY A 644 -14.71 -16.27 -8.52
C GLY A 644 -14.51 -14.77 -8.73
N ILE A 645 -13.67 -14.41 -9.71
CA ILE A 645 -13.36 -13.01 -10.03
C ILE A 645 -14.60 -12.17 -10.37
N GLU A 646 -15.62 -12.77 -11.00
CA GLU A 646 -16.88 -12.11 -11.36
C GLU A 646 -17.80 -11.79 -10.17
N ASP A 647 -17.51 -12.36 -9.00
CA ASP A 647 -18.23 -12.10 -7.76
C ASP A 647 -17.61 -10.94 -6.97
N VAL A 648 -16.34 -10.59 -7.22
CA VAL A 648 -15.57 -9.63 -6.41
C VAL A 648 -16.30 -8.30 -6.23
N LYS A 649 -16.81 -7.72 -7.32
CA LYS A 649 -17.53 -6.44 -7.25
C LYS A 649 -18.82 -6.54 -6.41
N ASP A 650 -19.63 -7.58 -6.63
CA ASP A 650 -20.85 -7.78 -5.86
C ASP A 650 -20.56 -8.08 -4.39
N ILE A 651 -19.49 -8.82 -4.11
CA ILE A 651 -19.05 -9.09 -2.74
C ILE A 651 -18.70 -7.76 -2.05
N ILE A 652 -17.96 -6.89 -2.72
CA ILE A 652 -17.58 -5.57 -2.18
C ILE A 652 -18.82 -4.68 -1.97
N GLU A 653 -19.72 -4.60 -2.96
CA GLU A 653 -20.84 -3.66 -2.94
C GLU A 653 -22.03 -4.15 -2.11
N LYS A 654 -22.27 -5.46 -2.04
CA LYS A 654 -23.50 -6.05 -1.47
C LYS A 654 -23.24 -6.92 -0.24
N THR A 655 -22.12 -7.64 -0.21
CA THR A 655 -21.81 -8.58 0.89
C THR A 655 -21.02 -7.91 2.01
N ALA A 656 -19.96 -7.16 1.71
CA ALA A 656 -19.12 -6.51 2.70
C ALA A 656 -19.88 -5.56 3.66
N PRO A 657 -20.93 -4.82 3.25
CA PRO A 657 -21.73 -4.01 4.18
C PRO A 657 -22.50 -4.80 5.25
N ASN A 658 -22.63 -6.11 5.09
CA ASN A 658 -23.46 -6.98 5.93
C ASN A 658 -22.68 -8.09 6.65
N PHE A 659 -21.51 -8.46 6.14
CA PHE A 659 -20.74 -9.59 6.66
C PHE A 659 -19.25 -9.27 6.87
N LEU A 660 -18.65 -9.87 7.90
CA LEU A 660 -17.23 -9.74 8.21
C LEU A 660 -16.36 -10.60 7.27
N MET A 661 -16.86 -11.78 6.89
CA MET A 661 -16.16 -12.69 5.98
C MET A 661 -17.11 -13.31 4.95
N VAL A 662 -16.53 -13.80 3.85
CA VAL A 662 -17.23 -14.50 2.77
C VAL A 662 -16.63 -15.88 2.53
N ASN A 663 -17.47 -16.78 2.07
CA ASN A 663 -17.12 -18.10 1.59
C ASN A 663 -17.80 -18.34 0.21
N LYS A 664 -17.26 -19.12 -0.72
CA LYS A 664 -16.16 -20.08 -0.68
C LYS A 664 -15.14 -19.78 -1.78
N PHE A 665 -14.07 -19.04 -1.48
CA PHE A 665 -12.97 -18.90 -2.43
C PHE A 665 -12.07 -20.12 -2.32
N ILE A 666 -11.99 -20.88 -3.41
CA ILE A 666 -11.16 -22.08 -3.51
C ILE A 666 -9.96 -21.72 -4.40
N PRO A 667 -8.73 -21.69 -3.88
CA PRO A 667 -7.56 -21.23 -4.62
C PRO A 667 -7.25 -22.09 -5.85
N GLU A 668 -7.63 -23.37 -5.86
CA GLU A 668 -7.50 -24.28 -7.01
C GLU A 668 -8.58 -24.08 -8.08
N PHE A 669 -9.57 -23.22 -7.81
CA PHE A 669 -10.63 -22.88 -8.76
C PHE A 669 -10.43 -21.47 -9.35
N ASP A 670 -10.30 -20.46 -8.50
CA ASP A 670 -10.10 -19.07 -8.93
C ASP A 670 -9.42 -18.28 -7.79
N PHE A 671 -8.10 -18.18 -7.88
CA PHE A 671 -7.27 -17.39 -7.00
C PHE A 671 -7.27 -15.90 -7.38
N ALA A 672 -7.59 -15.52 -8.62
CA ALA A 672 -7.64 -14.12 -9.03
C ALA A 672 -8.68 -13.34 -8.24
N GLY A 673 -9.89 -13.91 -8.07
CA GLY A 673 -10.94 -13.26 -7.29
C GLY A 673 -10.54 -13.02 -5.84
N TYR A 674 -9.96 -14.05 -5.22
CA TYR A 674 -9.42 -13.98 -3.86
C TYR A 674 -8.29 -12.94 -3.73
N TYR A 675 -7.38 -12.91 -4.70
CA TYR A 675 -6.25 -12.01 -4.74
C TYR A 675 -6.71 -10.55 -4.83
N CYS A 676 -7.61 -10.21 -5.75
CA CYS A 676 -8.11 -8.84 -5.88
C CYS A 676 -8.95 -8.39 -4.68
N LEU A 677 -9.68 -9.31 -4.05
CA LEU A 677 -10.38 -9.03 -2.81
C LEU A 677 -9.39 -8.74 -1.66
N ASN A 678 -8.29 -9.49 -1.56
CA ASN A 678 -7.25 -9.22 -0.56
C ASN A 678 -6.49 -7.93 -0.85
N GLU A 679 -6.18 -7.62 -2.12
CA GLU A 679 -5.59 -6.33 -2.50
C GLU A 679 -6.49 -5.17 -2.08
N TRP A 680 -7.81 -5.31 -2.25
CA TRP A 680 -8.78 -4.32 -1.80
C TRP A 680 -8.83 -4.17 -0.27
N VAL A 681 -8.89 -5.28 0.48
CA VAL A 681 -8.82 -5.22 1.96
C VAL A 681 -7.50 -4.63 2.42
N PHE A 682 -6.40 -5.05 1.81
CA PHE A 682 -5.05 -4.61 2.13
C PHE A 682 -4.87 -3.10 1.87
N ASN A 683 -5.37 -2.57 0.75
CA ASN A 683 -5.35 -1.12 0.48
C ASN A 683 -6.17 -0.33 1.52
N LYS A 684 -7.25 -0.93 2.05
CA LYS A 684 -8.09 -0.33 3.12
C LYS A 684 -7.53 -0.41 4.53
N THR A 685 -6.38 -1.07 4.73
CA THR A 685 -5.71 -1.12 6.05
C THR A 685 -5.28 0.26 6.56
N ARG A 686 -5.31 1.30 5.71
CA ARG A 686 -4.90 2.68 6.02
C ARG A 686 -6.02 3.61 6.47
N ASP A 687 -7.27 3.32 6.08
CA ASP A 687 -8.36 4.31 6.18
C ASP A 687 -9.27 4.09 7.41
N GLY A 688 -9.12 2.95 8.10
CA GLY A 688 -9.97 2.61 9.26
C GLY A 688 -11.47 2.48 8.93
N PHE A 689 -11.81 2.39 7.64
CA PHE A 689 -13.18 2.45 7.15
C PHE A 689 -13.90 1.09 7.28
N THR A 690 -15.15 1.12 7.76
CA THR A 690 -16.08 -0.01 7.75
C THR A 690 -17.28 0.28 6.86
N HIS A 691 -17.77 -0.73 6.13
CA HIS A 691 -18.99 -0.60 5.31
C HIS A 691 -20.28 -0.87 6.09
N PHE A 692 -20.18 -1.23 7.37
CA PHE A 692 -21.33 -1.54 8.18
C PHE A 692 -22.06 -0.27 8.63
N ASP A 693 -23.40 -0.33 8.60
CA ASP A 693 -24.23 0.57 9.39
C ASP A 693 -24.14 0.17 10.87
N LEU A 694 -23.28 0.86 11.62
CA LEU A 694 -23.03 0.59 13.03
C LEU A 694 -24.26 0.86 13.91
N GLU A 695 -25.15 1.78 13.52
CA GLU A 695 -26.38 2.06 14.26
C GLU A 695 -27.41 0.95 14.07
N ARG A 696 -27.49 0.38 12.87
CA ARG A 696 -28.26 -0.85 12.62
C ARG A 696 -27.75 -2.00 13.47
N LEU A 697 -26.44 -2.17 13.61
CA LEU A 697 -25.85 -3.24 14.43
C LEU A 697 -26.24 -3.16 15.91
N LYS A 698 -26.28 -1.94 16.47
CA LYS A 698 -26.71 -1.69 17.86
C LYS A 698 -28.17 -2.07 18.12
N LYS A 699 -29.02 -1.94 17.09
CA LYS A 699 -30.46 -2.21 17.17
C LYS A 699 -30.83 -3.67 16.89
N ARG A 700 -29.86 -4.51 16.53
CA ARG A 700 -30.10 -5.95 16.32
C ARG A 700 -30.70 -6.58 17.59
N PRO A 701 -31.63 -7.54 17.48
CA PRO A 701 -32.24 -8.18 18.64
C PRO A 701 -31.20 -8.78 19.60
N GLN A 702 -30.13 -9.39 19.09
CA GLN A 702 -29.07 -9.98 19.91
C GLN A 702 -28.28 -8.92 20.68
N THR A 703 -27.97 -7.79 20.03
CA THR A 703 -27.25 -6.65 20.63
C THR A 703 -28.11 -5.98 21.71
N ARG A 704 -29.37 -5.70 21.37
CA ARG A 704 -30.32 -5.08 22.30
C ARG A 704 -30.55 -5.96 23.53
N PHE A 705 -30.74 -7.27 23.35
CA PHE A 705 -30.90 -8.21 24.46
C PHE A 705 -29.74 -8.11 25.46
N ASN A 706 -28.48 -8.17 24.99
CA ASN A 706 -27.33 -8.11 25.89
C ASN A 706 -27.17 -6.72 26.53
N PHE A 707 -27.49 -5.66 25.81
CA PHE A 707 -27.50 -4.30 26.37
C PHE A 707 -28.51 -4.17 27.52
N GLU A 708 -29.76 -4.59 27.29
CA GLU A 708 -30.83 -4.54 28.30
C GLU A 708 -30.55 -5.49 29.48
N LYS A 709 -30.00 -6.68 29.19
CA LYS A 709 -29.54 -7.64 30.21
C LYS A 709 -28.47 -7.02 31.11
N LYS A 710 -27.49 -6.31 30.54
CA LYS A 710 -26.41 -5.65 31.30
C LYS A 710 -26.93 -4.52 32.20
N GLN A 711 -28.04 -3.90 31.82
CA GLN A 711 -28.73 -2.87 32.62
C GLN A 711 -29.76 -3.45 33.61
N ALA A 712 -29.89 -4.77 33.69
CA ALA A 712 -30.90 -5.46 34.49
C ALA A 712 -32.35 -5.01 34.17
N LEU A 713 -32.62 -4.65 32.91
CA LEU A 713 -33.93 -4.15 32.46
C LEU A 713 -34.90 -5.25 32.04
N ILE A 714 -34.44 -6.50 31.92
CA ILE A 714 -35.21 -7.60 31.34
C ILE A 714 -35.14 -8.86 32.21
N ASP A 715 -36.25 -9.60 32.24
CA ASP A 715 -36.26 -10.99 32.68
C ASP A 715 -35.85 -11.88 31.51
N ILE A 716 -34.71 -12.56 31.66
CA ILE A 716 -34.12 -13.37 30.60
C ILE A 716 -35.02 -14.51 30.13
N TYR A 717 -35.89 -15.05 30.99
CA TYR A 717 -36.74 -16.20 30.67
C TYR A 717 -38.06 -15.82 29.98
N ASN A 718 -38.44 -14.54 30.09
CA ASN A 718 -39.68 -14.00 29.52
C ASN A 718 -39.42 -12.94 28.44
N TYR A 719 -38.17 -12.81 27.99
CA TYR A 719 -37.79 -11.78 27.03
C TYR A 719 -38.31 -12.07 25.63
N THR A 720 -39.17 -11.21 25.10
CA THR A 720 -39.65 -11.31 23.72
C THR A 720 -38.77 -10.50 22.79
N CYS A 721 -38.13 -11.14 21.82
CA CYS A 721 -37.22 -10.49 20.86
C CYS A 721 -37.96 -9.71 19.74
N LYS A 722 -39.15 -9.18 20.05
CA LYS A 722 -39.96 -8.35 19.14
C LYS A 722 -39.38 -6.93 19.09
N PRO A 723 -39.35 -6.27 17.91
CA PRO A 723 -38.78 -4.93 17.75
C PRO A 723 -39.31 -3.89 18.73
#